data_AF-A0A520IGM3-F1
#
_entry.id   AF-A0A520IGM3-F1
#
_cell.length_a   1.000
_cell.length_b   1.000
_cell.length_c   1.000
_cell.angle_alpha   90.00
_cell.angle_beta   90.00
_cell.angle_gamma   90.00
#
_symmetry.space_group_name_H-M   'P 1'
#
loop_
_entity.id
_entity.type
_entity.pdbx_description
1 polymer ?
#
loop_
_entity_poly.entity_id
_entity_poly.type
_entity_poly.pdbx_seq_one_letter_code
_entity_poly.pdbx_strand_id
1 'polypeptide(L)'
;MAFGNTVLLCLLFILIGFSTWTMLPIRSNANVVINENKPSDAAEVLAYYNMEQYGERKVFFGPSYTEVYANLDPNKPYEDSKPNYERDYKAGKYVIVNNYKNAKQNSDDRHSGFFPRMSSDKSVTNYMSFNGPPPFRIDPAFDYTNELRNYGIEIDSLSDEEAMQAVAQIKGELEQMVTEFRTSYSSGKVGNEEYDKFLQSYKQYLIIEKPTFAENVQFMFEYQFGYMYWRYLMWNFVGKQNDLQGEYDNNGNWLSGITFIDEARLGPQGNLTRDMLNNKGRNTYYFLPFILGLIGAVYHARKDLKSFYIILAMFLFMSFALKIFLNERPFEVRERDYVLVGSFYAFAIWIVFGVYALYDTARKYIQPKIAGPLVLAATLLAGPVLLASQNWDDHDRSGRYTAVAMAKAYLDSCEPNAILFTIGDNDTFPLWYAQEIEGFRTDVRIVCITLLPTDWYIDQIKQKAYESDPVPISFNHSQYVDGTRDYLLHRPKTEERISLNEFIEFVSLDDERAKITFENGQKVNYYPTNKIRIPVDKNEVVKNKVVSPQRYDSIVDHIDIDLPQNAIYKHNLMMLDIINNNKWKRPIYFSGGSNDDENYIWMKDYLQLEGMVYKLVPVKTPFTSENRIDMGYVDSKKMYDIVMKWDWGNSGSTSIYHDPETRRNSINYRKNLARLVEALINEGDKAKARKVIDIAMKNMPVDYFGYYFIVEPFADGCYKTGDKAEARKLITTLMGKYKENLAYYKSLPASGHSEIYYEIVRDIESYRSLLLVMKDNGDMEFYNSAKSDFNKYNAMFPRFKRESE
;
A
#
# COMPACT_ATOMS: atom_id res chain seq x y z
N MET A 1 45.33 -4.55 29.72
CA MET A 1 44.18 -5.15 30.45
C MET A 1 42.86 -4.47 30.11
N ALA A 2 42.71 -3.14 30.27
CA ALA A 2 41.43 -2.46 29.98
C ALA A 2 40.91 -2.67 28.54
N PHE A 3 41.77 -2.53 27.51
CA PHE A 3 41.36 -2.76 26.12
C PHE A 3 40.89 -4.20 25.85
N GLY A 4 41.62 -5.21 26.35
CA GLY A 4 41.24 -6.63 26.20
C GLY A 4 39.92 -6.95 26.90
N ASN A 5 39.69 -6.38 28.09
CA ASN A 5 38.41 -6.50 28.79
C ASN A 5 37.27 -5.86 27.98
N THR A 6 37.50 -4.66 27.41
CA THR A 6 36.51 -4.00 26.55
C THR A 6 36.19 -4.86 25.33
N VAL A 7 37.19 -5.39 24.62
CA VAL A 7 36.98 -6.26 23.46
C VAL A 7 36.18 -7.51 23.86
N LEU A 8 36.54 -8.16 24.97
CA LEU A 8 35.86 -9.36 25.45
C LEU A 8 34.40 -9.06 25.83
N LEU A 9 34.15 -7.95 26.51
CA LEU A 9 32.78 -7.52 26.84
C LEU A 9 31.99 -7.20 25.58
N CYS A 10 32.56 -6.48 24.61
CA CYS A 10 31.90 -6.20 23.33
C CYS A 10 31.52 -7.50 22.60
N LEU A 11 32.45 -8.46 22.50
CA LEU A 11 32.18 -9.76 21.88
C LEU A 11 31.10 -10.54 22.64
N LEU A 12 31.15 -10.54 23.97
CA LEU A 12 30.13 -11.19 24.80
C LEU A 12 28.73 -10.58 24.55
N PHE A 13 28.62 -9.25 24.55
CA PHE A 13 27.34 -8.58 24.28
C PHE A 13 26.83 -8.82 22.86
N ILE A 14 27.72 -8.85 21.87
CA ILE A 14 27.39 -9.23 20.49
C ILE A 14 26.84 -10.66 20.47
N LEU A 15 27.52 -11.63 21.09
CA LEU A 15 27.08 -13.02 21.14
C LEU A 15 25.75 -13.20 21.88
N ILE A 16 25.54 -12.49 22.99
CA ILE A 16 24.25 -12.47 23.71
C ILE A 16 23.16 -11.95 22.78
N GLY A 17 23.41 -10.84 22.07
CA GLY A 17 22.49 -10.29 21.07
C GLY A 17 22.13 -11.31 19.99
N PHE A 18 23.13 -11.91 19.33
CA PHE A 18 22.92 -12.92 18.30
C PHE A 18 22.24 -14.20 18.83
N SER A 19 22.47 -14.58 20.09
CA SER A 19 21.86 -15.79 20.66
C SER A 19 20.33 -15.74 20.67
N THR A 20 19.74 -14.54 20.78
CA THR A 20 18.28 -14.33 20.73
C THR A 20 17.66 -14.73 19.39
N TRP A 21 18.45 -14.75 18.31
CA TRP A 21 17.98 -15.11 16.97
C TRP A 21 17.91 -16.64 16.75
N THR A 22 18.51 -17.44 17.64
CA THR A 22 18.45 -18.92 17.58
C THR A 22 17.01 -19.45 17.65
N MET A 23 16.08 -18.66 18.20
CA MET A 23 14.66 -19.00 18.24
C MET A 23 14.05 -19.19 16.84
N LEU A 24 14.54 -18.46 15.83
CA LEU A 24 14.00 -18.49 14.47
C LEU A 24 14.10 -19.89 13.83
N PRO A 25 15.28 -20.54 13.73
CA PRO A 25 15.36 -21.88 13.18
C PRO A 25 14.65 -22.93 14.05
N ILE A 26 14.65 -22.78 15.37
CA ILE A 26 13.92 -23.69 16.27
C ILE A 26 12.42 -23.67 15.94
N ARG A 27 11.83 -22.46 15.82
CA ARG A 27 10.42 -22.28 15.46
C ARG A 27 10.13 -22.79 14.05
N SER A 28 11.00 -22.51 13.08
CA SER A 28 10.82 -22.92 11.69
C SER A 28 10.80 -24.46 11.56
N ASN A 29 11.70 -25.16 12.24
CA ASN A 29 11.75 -26.63 12.24
C ASN A 29 10.54 -27.29 12.91
N ALA A 30 9.74 -26.56 13.68
CA ALA A 30 8.48 -27.08 14.23
C ALA A 30 7.35 -27.14 13.19
N ASN A 31 7.58 -26.69 11.94
CA ASN A 31 6.60 -26.68 10.85
C ASN A 31 5.28 -26.01 11.24
N VAL A 32 5.40 -24.83 11.87
CA VAL A 32 4.24 -23.98 12.19
C VAL A 32 3.50 -23.54 10.92
N VAL A 33 2.20 -23.28 11.04
CA VAL A 33 1.34 -22.94 9.90
C VAL A 33 1.72 -21.62 9.24
N ILE A 34 2.31 -20.68 10.00
CA ILE A 34 2.91 -19.45 9.47
C ILE A 34 4.43 -19.51 9.66
N ASN A 35 5.13 -19.79 8.56
CA ASN A 35 6.59 -20.02 8.56
C ASN A 35 7.27 -19.27 7.41
N GLU A 36 7.14 -17.94 7.42
CA GLU A 36 7.68 -17.08 6.36
C GLU A 36 9.18 -17.26 6.16
N ASN A 37 9.58 -17.37 4.89
CA ASN A 37 10.96 -17.66 4.44
C ASN A 37 11.56 -18.96 4.95
N LYS A 38 10.86 -19.71 5.81
CA LYS A 38 11.23 -21.02 6.36
C LYS A 38 12.74 -21.11 6.68
N PRO A 39 13.28 -20.36 7.66
CA PRO A 39 14.70 -20.42 8.00
C PRO A 39 15.03 -21.69 8.80
N SER A 40 14.85 -22.87 8.21
CA SER A 40 14.93 -24.18 8.90
C SER A 40 16.33 -24.78 8.92
N ASP A 41 17.23 -24.37 8.04
CA ASP A 41 18.63 -24.78 8.06
C ASP A 41 19.63 -23.61 8.03
N ALA A 42 20.92 -23.91 8.12
CA ALA A 42 21.97 -22.90 8.21
C ALA A 42 22.04 -21.99 6.96
N ALA A 43 21.73 -22.51 5.78
CA ALA A 43 21.73 -21.73 4.54
C ALA A 43 20.52 -20.79 4.50
N GLU A 44 19.33 -21.30 4.83
CA GLU A 44 18.10 -20.49 4.88
C GLU A 44 18.17 -19.42 5.99
N VAL A 45 18.76 -19.74 7.15
CA VAL A 45 19.00 -18.76 8.23
C VAL A 45 19.95 -17.65 7.78
N LEU A 46 21.03 -18.00 7.05
CA LEU A 46 21.95 -17.02 6.51
C LEU A 46 21.24 -16.10 5.49
N ALA A 47 20.43 -16.66 4.60
CA ALA A 47 19.63 -15.90 3.65
C ALA A 47 18.65 -14.94 4.36
N TYR A 48 18.02 -15.41 5.44
CA TYR A 48 17.15 -14.61 6.29
C TYR A 48 17.91 -13.45 6.96
N TYR A 49 19.08 -13.69 7.55
CA TYR A 49 19.91 -12.65 8.18
C TYR A 49 20.42 -11.61 7.19
N ASN A 50 20.75 -12.03 5.98
CA ASN A 50 21.15 -11.13 4.90
C ASN A 50 19.96 -10.40 4.26
N MET A 51 18.73 -10.71 4.67
CA MET A 51 17.52 -10.09 4.12
C MET A 51 17.39 -10.27 2.60
N GLU A 52 17.81 -11.42 2.07
CA GLU A 52 17.94 -11.65 0.62
C GLU A 52 16.62 -11.47 -0.14
N GLN A 53 15.48 -11.75 0.50
CA GLN A 53 14.13 -11.49 -0.01
C GLN A 53 13.86 -10.02 -0.40
N TYR A 54 14.61 -9.07 0.17
CA TYR A 54 14.45 -7.63 -0.12
C TYR A 54 15.50 -7.10 -1.11
N GLY A 55 16.35 -7.96 -1.66
CA GLY A 55 17.44 -7.58 -2.55
C GLY A 55 18.61 -6.90 -1.85
N GLU A 56 19.61 -6.51 -2.65
CA GLU A 56 20.85 -5.90 -2.16
C GLU A 56 20.67 -4.41 -1.83
N ARG A 57 21.13 -3.99 -0.64
CA ARG A 57 21.14 -2.58 -0.24
C ARG A 57 22.45 -1.91 -0.61
N LYS A 58 22.41 -1.11 -1.68
CA LYS A 58 23.54 -0.34 -2.18
C LYS A 58 23.64 1.04 -1.50
N VAL A 59 24.22 1.09 -0.29
CA VAL A 59 24.26 2.32 0.54
C VAL A 59 25.26 3.36 0.03
N PHE A 60 26.49 2.94 -0.31
CA PHE A 60 27.58 3.89 -0.65
C PHE A 60 27.80 4.07 -2.15
N PHE A 61 27.50 3.06 -2.95
CA PHE A 61 27.59 3.14 -4.40
C PHE A 61 26.53 2.24 -5.02
N GLY A 62 25.76 2.78 -5.96
CA GLY A 62 24.68 2.03 -6.60
C GLY A 62 23.84 2.88 -7.54
N PRO A 63 22.77 2.28 -8.10
CA PRO A 63 21.92 2.93 -9.08
C PRO A 63 21.09 4.04 -8.45
N SER A 64 20.83 5.08 -9.25
CA SER A 64 19.80 6.07 -8.98
C SER A 64 18.46 5.62 -9.58
N TYR A 65 17.36 6.28 -9.23
CA TYR A 65 16.03 5.95 -9.75
C TYR A 65 15.95 6.00 -11.27
N THR A 66 16.84 6.74 -11.94
CA THR A 66 16.90 6.83 -13.40
C THR A 66 17.44 5.57 -14.08
N GLU A 67 17.89 4.57 -13.31
CA GLU A 67 18.25 3.24 -13.83
C GLU A 67 17.11 2.59 -14.63
N VAL A 68 15.84 2.91 -14.32
CA VAL A 68 14.67 2.43 -15.09
C VAL A 68 14.71 2.85 -16.57
N TYR A 69 15.43 3.93 -16.87
CA TYR A 69 15.64 4.46 -18.22
C TYR A 69 16.94 3.97 -18.86
N ALA A 70 17.80 3.30 -18.11
CA ALA A 70 19.05 2.79 -18.62
C ALA A 70 18.80 1.69 -19.66
N ASN A 71 19.68 1.64 -20.65
CA ASN A 71 19.87 0.44 -21.47
C ASN A 71 20.73 -0.56 -20.68
N LEU A 72 20.84 -1.79 -21.20
CA LEU A 72 21.80 -2.75 -20.66
C LEU A 72 23.24 -2.24 -20.86
N ASP A 73 24.14 -2.65 -19.97
CA ASP A 73 25.56 -2.35 -20.10
C ASP A 73 26.07 -2.90 -21.46
N PRO A 74 26.76 -2.06 -22.27
CA PRO A 74 27.14 -2.42 -23.62
C PRO A 74 28.20 -3.53 -23.68
N ASN A 75 28.98 -3.73 -22.62
CA ASN A 75 30.07 -4.72 -22.58
C ASN A 75 29.67 -5.98 -21.80
N LYS A 76 28.87 -5.83 -20.75
CA LYS A 76 28.45 -6.90 -19.85
C LYS A 76 26.95 -6.76 -19.53
N PRO A 77 26.05 -7.01 -20.50
CA PRO A 77 24.61 -6.75 -20.34
C PRO A 77 23.91 -7.66 -19.31
N TYR A 78 24.55 -8.75 -18.89
CA TYR A 78 23.99 -9.71 -17.95
C TYR A 78 25.00 -10.13 -16.88
N GLU A 79 24.50 -10.43 -15.69
CA GLU A 79 25.27 -10.91 -14.55
C GLU A 79 24.67 -12.16 -13.92
N ASP A 80 25.53 -12.95 -13.27
CA ASP A 80 25.10 -14.10 -12.49
C ASP A 80 24.32 -13.64 -11.24
N SER A 81 23.15 -14.25 -11.03
CA SER A 81 22.44 -14.21 -9.75
C SER A 81 23.19 -15.03 -8.69
N LYS A 82 22.76 -14.88 -7.43
CA LYS A 82 23.27 -15.72 -6.35
C LYS A 82 22.75 -17.16 -6.54
N PRO A 83 23.62 -18.19 -6.51
CA PRO A 83 23.17 -19.58 -6.53
C PRO A 83 22.33 -19.87 -5.29
N ASN A 84 21.13 -20.42 -5.49
CA ASN A 84 20.26 -20.93 -4.45
C ASN A 84 20.58 -22.41 -4.22
N TYR A 85 20.83 -22.77 -2.96
CA TYR A 85 21.22 -24.11 -2.56
C TYR A 85 20.12 -24.76 -1.73
N GLU A 86 19.70 -25.94 -2.13
CA GLU A 86 18.81 -26.79 -1.34
C GLU A 86 19.46 -28.12 -1.00
N ARG A 87 19.06 -28.69 0.13
CA ARG A 87 19.54 -30.00 0.56
C ARG A 87 18.81 -31.10 -0.20
N ASP A 88 19.54 -31.85 -1.02
CA ASP A 88 19.06 -33.11 -1.59
C ASP A 88 19.22 -34.23 -0.53
N TYR A 89 18.10 -34.61 0.08
CA TYR A 89 18.07 -35.68 1.09
C TYR A 89 18.42 -37.07 0.53
N LYS A 90 18.19 -37.32 -0.76
CA LYS A 90 18.53 -38.60 -1.40
C LYS A 90 20.02 -38.66 -1.71
N ALA A 91 20.60 -37.56 -2.20
CA ALA A 91 22.03 -37.48 -2.51
C ALA A 91 22.91 -37.14 -1.29
N GLY A 92 22.32 -36.69 -0.18
CA GLY A 92 23.03 -36.31 1.03
C GLY A 92 23.90 -35.04 0.91
N LYS A 93 23.64 -34.19 -0.09
CA LYS A 93 24.43 -32.99 -0.40
C LYS A 93 23.55 -31.81 -0.77
N TYR A 94 24.10 -30.59 -0.68
CA TYR A 94 23.45 -29.40 -1.23
C TYR A 94 23.61 -29.35 -2.76
N VAL A 95 22.55 -28.98 -3.47
CA VAL A 95 22.52 -28.82 -4.92
C VAL A 95 22.00 -27.43 -5.29
N ILE A 96 22.47 -26.90 -6.42
CA ILE A 96 21.96 -25.63 -6.95
C ILE A 96 20.64 -25.90 -7.65
N VAL A 97 19.61 -25.16 -7.28
CA VAL A 97 18.23 -25.39 -7.76
C VAL A 97 17.72 -24.28 -8.68
N ASN A 98 18.32 -23.08 -8.62
CA ASN A 98 17.93 -21.95 -9.47
C ASN A 98 18.79 -21.81 -10.71
N ASN A 99 18.22 -21.21 -11.76
CA ASN A 99 18.96 -20.85 -12.97
C ASN A 99 19.66 -19.49 -12.80
N TYR A 100 20.85 -19.48 -12.19
CA TYR A 100 21.49 -18.24 -11.77
C TYR A 100 22.40 -17.57 -12.81
N LYS A 101 22.89 -18.30 -13.83
CA LYS A 101 23.91 -17.76 -14.76
C LYS A 101 23.35 -16.73 -15.73
N ASN A 102 23.93 -15.54 -15.83
CA ASN A 102 23.40 -14.43 -16.65
C ASN A 102 21.92 -14.10 -16.36
N ALA A 103 21.44 -14.39 -15.15
CA ALA A 103 20.03 -14.24 -14.79
C ALA A 103 19.62 -12.80 -14.43
N LYS A 104 20.57 -11.96 -14.00
CA LYS A 104 20.33 -10.53 -13.74
C LYS A 104 20.62 -9.72 -14.99
N GLN A 105 19.72 -8.79 -15.30
CA GLN A 105 20.04 -7.70 -16.21
C GLN A 105 21.04 -6.77 -15.54
N ASN A 106 22.06 -6.36 -16.28
CA ASN A 106 23.03 -5.38 -15.83
C ASN A 106 22.78 -4.08 -16.58
N SER A 107 22.22 -3.09 -15.88
CA SER A 107 21.96 -1.77 -16.41
C SER A 107 23.27 -0.99 -16.59
N ASP A 108 23.27 -0.02 -17.50
CA ASP A 108 24.41 0.85 -17.75
C ASP A 108 24.82 1.64 -16.48
N ASP A 109 26.09 1.49 -16.09
CA ASP A 109 26.70 2.11 -14.91
C ASP A 109 26.68 3.65 -14.93
N ARG A 110 26.37 4.29 -16.07
CA ARG A 110 26.13 5.74 -16.13
C ARG A 110 25.04 6.20 -15.16
N HIS A 111 24.07 5.34 -14.84
CA HIS A 111 23.01 5.61 -13.87
C HIS A 111 23.38 5.27 -12.42
N SER A 112 24.54 4.65 -12.20
CA SER A 112 25.12 4.35 -10.88
C SER A 112 26.02 5.48 -10.39
N GLY A 113 26.01 5.76 -9.09
CA GLY A 113 26.80 6.84 -8.50
C GLY A 113 27.17 6.61 -7.04
N PHE A 114 28.04 7.49 -6.53
CA PHE A 114 28.38 7.51 -5.12
C PHE A 114 27.23 8.10 -4.30
N PHE A 115 26.91 7.41 -3.20
CA PHE A 115 25.92 7.79 -2.21
C PHE A 115 24.51 8.07 -2.79
N PRO A 116 23.92 7.11 -3.53
CA PRO A 116 22.61 7.29 -4.14
C PRO A 116 21.55 7.32 -3.03
N ARG A 117 20.83 8.44 -2.90
CA ARG A 117 19.70 8.60 -1.97
C ARG A 117 18.37 8.40 -2.68
N MET A 118 18.28 8.88 -3.92
CA MET A 118 17.13 8.67 -4.79
C MET A 118 17.36 7.44 -5.66
N SER A 119 17.12 6.23 -5.13
CA SER A 119 17.47 4.96 -5.79
C SER A 119 16.30 4.03 -6.10
N SER A 120 15.08 4.35 -5.66
CA SER A 120 13.92 3.47 -5.85
C SER A 120 13.20 3.71 -7.18
N ASP A 121 13.09 2.68 -8.01
CA ASP A 121 12.27 2.63 -9.23
C ASP A 121 10.77 2.85 -8.97
N LYS A 122 10.28 2.47 -7.78
CA LYS A 122 8.87 2.67 -7.37
C LYS A 122 8.51 4.12 -6.99
N SER A 123 9.49 5.02 -6.91
CA SER A 123 9.30 6.40 -6.42
C SER A 123 9.77 7.46 -7.42
N VAL A 124 9.93 7.09 -8.68
CA VAL A 124 10.48 7.93 -9.76
C VAL A 124 9.79 9.29 -9.81
N THR A 125 8.46 9.32 -9.97
CA THR A 125 7.67 10.55 -10.07
C THR A 125 7.74 11.40 -8.80
N ASN A 126 7.81 10.76 -7.63
CA ASN A 126 7.95 11.45 -6.35
C ASN A 126 9.32 12.11 -6.24
N TYR A 127 10.41 11.46 -6.67
CA TYR A 127 11.74 12.08 -6.71
C TYR A 127 11.78 13.28 -7.65
N MET A 128 11.09 13.21 -8.79
CA MET A 128 10.97 14.36 -9.71
C MET A 128 10.28 15.57 -9.05
N SER A 129 9.40 15.34 -8.07
CA SER A 129 8.75 16.44 -7.33
C SER A 129 9.70 17.19 -6.39
N PHE A 130 10.83 16.59 -5.99
CA PHE A 130 11.84 17.25 -5.13
C PHE A 130 12.90 18.01 -5.92
N ASN A 131 13.47 17.38 -6.95
CA ASN A 131 14.63 17.92 -7.67
C ASN A 131 14.31 18.30 -9.12
N GLY A 132 13.05 18.17 -9.55
CA GLY A 132 12.67 18.25 -10.96
C GLY A 132 12.95 16.93 -11.70
N PRO A 133 12.40 16.76 -12.91
CA PRO A 133 12.66 15.60 -13.73
C PRO A 133 14.11 15.60 -14.24
N PRO A 134 14.69 14.40 -14.50
CA PRO A 134 16.06 14.30 -14.97
C PRO A 134 16.19 14.91 -16.37
N PRO A 135 17.24 15.71 -16.64
CA PRO A 135 17.43 16.27 -17.95
C PRO A 135 17.75 15.16 -18.96
N PHE A 136 17.23 15.32 -20.18
CA PHE A 136 17.47 14.38 -21.27
C PHE A 136 17.79 15.11 -22.57
N ARG A 137 18.48 14.43 -23.47
CA ARG A 137 18.75 14.88 -24.84
C ARG A 137 18.62 13.73 -25.82
N ILE A 138 18.33 14.03 -27.07
CA ILE A 138 18.38 13.03 -28.15
C ILE A 138 19.82 12.51 -28.25
N ASP A 139 19.96 11.18 -28.33
CA ASP A 139 21.26 10.55 -28.50
C ASP A 139 21.80 10.88 -29.92
N PRO A 140 22.88 11.66 -30.02
CA PRO A 140 23.46 11.99 -31.32
C PRO A 140 24.10 10.79 -32.02
N ALA A 141 24.36 9.70 -31.29
CA ALA A 141 24.96 8.47 -31.79
C ALA A 141 23.90 7.40 -32.13
N PHE A 142 22.61 7.68 -31.97
CA PHE A 142 21.56 6.73 -32.31
C PHE A 142 21.54 6.44 -33.82
N ASP A 143 21.51 5.15 -34.17
CA ASP A 143 21.45 4.70 -35.55
C ASP A 143 19.99 4.59 -36.04
N TYR A 144 19.50 5.70 -36.59
CA TYR A 144 18.16 5.80 -37.18
C TYR A 144 17.96 4.90 -38.40
N THR A 145 19.03 4.38 -39.00
CA THR A 145 18.95 3.52 -40.19
C THR A 145 18.23 2.22 -39.85
N ASN A 146 18.56 1.61 -38.71
CA ASN A 146 17.93 0.37 -38.25
C ASN A 146 16.45 0.56 -37.87
N GLU A 147 16.05 1.78 -37.55
CA GLU A 147 14.67 2.09 -37.17
C GLU A 147 13.70 2.08 -38.36
N LEU A 148 14.18 2.35 -39.57
CA LEU A 148 13.37 2.29 -40.80
C LEU A 148 12.65 0.93 -40.93
N ARG A 149 13.30 -0.15 -40.51
CA ARG A 149 12.72 -1.50 -40.49
C ARG A 149 11.51 -1.61 -39.55
N ASN A 150 11.52 -0.90 -38.42
CA ASN A 150 10.39 -0.88 -37.49
C ASN A 150 9.19 -0.08 -38.04
N TYR A 151 9.44 0.87 -38.95
CA TYR A 151 8.39 1.56 -39.72
C TYR A 151 7.91 0.78 -40.95
N GLY A 152 8.38 -0.46 -41.14
CA GLY A 152 8.02 -1.31 -42.29
C GLY A 152 8.71 -0.89 -43.59
N ILE A 153 9.78 -0.12 -43.51
CA ILE A 153 10.56 0.34 -44.66
C ILE A 153 11.76 -0.60 -44.85
N GLU A 154 11.77 -1.36 -45.95
CA GLU A 154 12.91 -2.21 -46.29
C GLU A 154 14.07 -1.36 -46.81
N ILE A 155 15.10 -1.19 -45.97
CA ILE A 155 16.31 -0.41 -46.27
C ILE A 155 16.96 -0.86 -47.59
N ASP A 156 16.93 -2.15 -47.88
CA ASP A 156 17.55 -2.75 -49.07
C ASP A 156 16.79 -2.43 -50.38
N SER A 157 15.60 -1.83 -50.28
CA SER A 157 14.76 -1.43 -51.41
C SER A 157 14.83 0.06 -51.76
N LEU A 158 15.51 0.87 -50.93
CA LEU A 158 15.66 2.32 -51.10
C LEU A 158 17.00 2.68 -51.74
N SER A 159 17.04 3.75 -52.52
CA SER A 159 18.31 4.39 -52.89
C SER A 159 18.94 5.11 -51.68
N ASP A 160 20.25 5.33 -51.71
CA ASP A 160 20.98 6.03 -50.65
C ASP A 160 20.36 7.41 -50.33
N GLU A 161 19.88 8.13 -51.35
CA GLU A 161 19.20 9.43 -51.18
C GLU A 161 17.83 9.29 -50.48
N GLU A 162 17.05 8.28 -50.82
CA GLU A 162 15.73 8.02 -50.20
C GLU A 162 15.87 7.56 -48.75
N ALA A 163 16.87 6.70 -48.46
CA ALA A 163 17.19 6.29 -47.10
C ALA A 163 17.63 7.48 -46.22
N MET A 164 18.47 8.38 -46.76
CA MET A 164 18.87 9.61 -46.07
C MET A 164 17.68 10.55 -45.80
N GLN A 165 16.74 10.69 -46.75
CA GLN A 165 15.53 11.49 -46.55
C GLN A 165 14.61 10.89 -45.48
N ALA A 166 14.41 9.57 -45.50
CA ALA A 166 13.58 8.88 -44.50
C ALA A 166 14.18 8.98 -43.09
N VAL A 167 15.50 8.81 -42.96
CA VAL A 167 16.22 9.04 -41.68
C VAL A 167 16.07 10.49 -41.21
N ALA A 168 16.23 11.46 -42.12
CA ALA A 168 16.06 12.88 -41.79
C ALA A 168 14.62 13.21 -41.34
N GLN A 169 13.62 12.56 -41.94
CA GLN A 169 12.22 12.71 -41.55
C GLN A 169 11.97 12.15 -40.14
N ILE A 170 12.35 10.90 -39.85
CA ILE A 170 12.15 10.29 -38.53
C ILE A 170 12.86 11.11 -37.44
N LYS A 171 14.09 11.54 -37.72
CA LYS A 171 14.83 12.41 -36.80
C LYS A 171 14.10 13.74 -36.57
N GLY A 172 13.58 14.36 -37.62
CA GLY A 172 12.79 15.61 -37.52
C GLY A 172 11.50 15.43 -36.72
N GLU A 173 10.79 14.32 -36.91
CA GLU A 173 9.58 13.98 -36.15
C GLU A 173 9.89 13.79 -34.66
N LEU A 174 10.99 13.09 -34.34
CA LEU A 174 11.46 12.94 -32.95
C LEU A 174 11.85 14.30 -32.33
N GLU A 175 12.58 15.14 -33.06
CA GLU A 175 12.97 16.48 -32.61
C GLU A 175 11.75 17.38 -32.35
N GLN A 176 10.75 17.32 -33.22
CA GLN A 176 9.48 18.04 -33.06
C GLN A 176 8.73 17.53 -31.82
N MET A 177 8.56 16.22 -31.68
CA MET A 177 7.89 15.59 -30.55
C MET A 177 8.56 15.95 -29.21
N VAL A 178 9.89 15.89 -29.13
CA VAL A 178 10.65 16.32 -27.94
C VAL A 178 10.41 17.80 -27.62
N THR A 179 10.36 18.66 -28.65
CA THR A 179 10.13 20.10 -28.48
C THR A 179 8.71 20.40 -28.00
N GLU A 180 7.72 19.72 -28.57
CA GLU A 180 6.31 19.83 -28.18
C GLU A 180 6.09 19.30 -26.76
N PHE A 181 6.72 18.19 -26.41
CA PHE A 181 6.68 17.61 -25.07
C PHE A 181 7.29 18.58 -24.04
N ARG A 182 8.50 19.11 -24.29
CA ARG A 182 9.15 20.10 -23.41
C ARG A 182 8.30 21.36 -23.23
N THR A 183 7.66 21.83 -24.30
CA THR A 183 6.76 22.99 -24.27
C THR A 183 5.49 22.70 -23.47
N SER A 184 4.93 21.50 -23.62
CA SER A 184 3.76 21.05 -22.88
C SER A 184 4.05 20.91 -21.38
N TYR A 185 5.22 20.37 -21.03
CA TYR A 185 5.66 20.26 -19.65
C TYR A 185 5.95 21.63 -19.02
N SER A 186 6.69 22.51 -19.71
CA SER A 186 7.00 23.86 -19.19
C SER A 186 5.78 24.77 -19.08
N SER A 187 4.74 24.54 -19.88
CA SER A 187 3.45 25.22 -19.77
C SER A 187 2.49 24.60 -18.74
N GLY A 188 2.89 23.50 -18.07
CA GLY A 188 2.09 22.80 -17.08
C GLY A 188 0.90 22.01 -17.64
N LYS A 189 0.90 21.69 -18.93
CA LYS A 189 -0.15 20.85 -19.56
C LYS A 189 -0.01 19.37 -19.23
N VAL A 190 1.20 18.93 -18.90
CA VAL A 190 1.54 17.55 -18.53
C VAL A 190 2.41 17.57 -17.27
N GLY A 191 2.30 16.57 -16.41
CA GLY A 191 2.99 16.47 -15.12
C GLY A 191 4.14 15.47 -15.12
N ASN A 192 4.64 15.14 -13.92
CA ASN A 192 5.76 14.23 -13.73
C ASN A 192 5.43 12.79 -14.16
N GLU A 193 4.17 12.36 -14.06
CA GLU A 193 3.75 11.04 -14.53
C GLU A 193 3.85 10.91 -16.05
N GLU A 194 3.38 11.92 -16.79
CA GLU A 194 3.54 11.96 -18.24
C GLU A 194 5.00 12.07 -18.64
N TYR A 195 5.82 12.77 -17.86
CA TYR A 195 7.27 12.86 -18.09
C TYR A 195 7.96 11.52 -17.93
N ASP A 196 7.67 10.79 -16.86
CA ASP A 196 8.18 9.44 -16.66
C ASP A 196 7.75 8.52 -17.81
N LYS A 197 6.47 8.51 -18.20
CA LYS A 197 5.97 7.73 -19.34
C LYS A 197 6.66 8.09 -20.65
N PHE A 198 6.89 9.37 -20.90
CA PHE A 198 7.63 9.84 -22.07
C PHE A 198 9.06 9.28 -22.08
N LEU A 199 9.79 9.41 -20.96
CA LEU A 199 11.14 8.86 -20.86
C LEU A 199 11.17 7.34 -21.04
N GLN A 200 10.26 6.60 -20.42
CA GLN A 200 10.19 5.13 -20.58
C GLN A 200 9.91 4.73 -22.02
N SER A 201 9.04 5.46 -22.73
CA SER A 201 8.66 5.16 -24.10
C SER A 201 9.78 5.46 -25.10
N TYR A 202 10.55 6.51 -24.85
CA TYR A 202 11.58 7.00 -25.77
C TYR A 202 13.02 6.75 -25.31
N LYS A 203 13.25 6.01 -24.21
CA LYS A 203 14.59 5.81 -23.62
C LYS A 203 15.65 5.29 -24.60
N GLN A 204 15.26 4.55 -25.63
CA GLN A 204 16.19 4.06 -26.66
C GLN A 204 16.78 5.18 -27.53
N TYR A 205 16.09 6.31 -27.66
CA TYR A 205 16.52 7.47 -28.45
C TYR A 205 17.16 8.57 -27.61
N LEU A 206 17.12 8.45 -26.29
CA LEU A 206 17.43 9.53 -25.36
C LEU A 206 18.63 9.16 -24.49
N ILE A 207 19.52 10.12 -24.31
CA ILE A 207 20.48 10.12 -23.21
C ILE A 207 19.81 10.86 -22.05
N ILE A 208 19.55 10.12 -20.97
CA ILE A 208 18.90 10.61 -19.76
C ILE A 208 19.95 10.69 -18.66
N GLU A 209 20.11 11.87 -18.07
CA GLU A 209 21.10 12.09 -17.04
C GLU A 209 20.61 11.54 -15.69
N LYS A 210 21.53 11.03 -14.87
CA LYS A 210 21.22 10.67 -13.49
C LYS A 210 21.23 11.90 -12.57
N PRO A 211 20.59 11.81 -11.40
CA PRO A 211 20.72 12.82 -10.37
C PRO A 211 22.19 13.00 -9.95
N THR A 212 22.58 14.24 -9.80
CA THR A 212 23.88 14.65 -9.29
C THR A 212 24.04 14.30 -7.82
N PHE A 213 25.29 14.29 -7.33
CA PHE A 213 25.56 14.13 -5.90
C PHE A 213 24.89 15.23 -5.06
N ALA A 214 24.87 16.47 -5.57
CA ALA A 214 24.27 17.60 -4.87
C ALA A 214 22.75 17.42 -4.70
N GLU A 215 22.04 16.95 -5.71
CA GLU A 215 20.60 16.65 -5.63
C GLU A 215 20.31 15.54 -4.64
N ASN A 216 21.14 14.48 -4.61
CA ASN A 216 21.02 13.41 -3.60
C ASN A 216 21.21 13.94 -2.17
N VAL A 217 22.19 14.82 -1.95
CA VAL A 217 22.41 15.46 -0.65
C VAL A 217 21.25 16.39 -0.29
N GLN A 218 20.75 17.18 -1.24
CA GLN A 218 19.59 18.04 -1.03
C GLN A 218 18.37 17.20 -0.59
N PHE A 219 18.06 16.14 -1.34
CA PHE A 219 16.97 15.22 -0.99
C PHE A 219 17.15 14.62 0.41
N MET A 220 18.36 14.22 0.78
CA MET A 220 18.64 13.70 2.13
C MET A 220 18.33 14.74 3.21
N PHE A 221 18.78 15.99 3.06
CA PHE A 221 18.53 17.02 4.08
C PHE A 221 17.07 17.49 4.11
N GLU A 222 16.44 17.61 2.95
CA GLU A 222 15.05 18.06 2.81
C GLU A 222 14.06 16.99 3.28
N TYR A 223 14.13 15.79 2.69
CA TYR A 223 13.19 14.72 2.96
C TYR A 223 13.64 13.82 4.12
N GLN A 224 14.80 13.17 4.01
CA GLN A 224 15.18 12.11 4.97
C GLN A 224 15.47 12.65 6.38
N PHE A 225 16.16 13.79 6.47
CA PHE A 225 16.50 14.42 7.74
C PHE A 225 15.46 15.45 8.17
N GLY A 226 14.99 16.30 7.24
CA GLY A 226 13.96 17.30 7.52
C GLY A 226 12.60 16.65 7.75
N TYR A 227 11.97 16.16 6.69
CA TYR A 227 10.62 15.63 6.76
C TYR A 227 10.47 14.32 7.55
N MET A 228 11.41 13.38 7.42
CA MET A 228 11.28 12.04 8.00
C MET A 228 11.90 11.88 9.38
N TYR A 229 12.90 12.70 9.76
CA TYR A 229 13.45 12.66 11.11
C TYR A 229 12.97 13.84 11.96
N TRP A 230 13.19 15.07 11.50
CA TRP A 230 12.93 16.26 12.31
C TRP A 230 11.45 16.42 12.64
N ARG A 231 10.55 16.17 11.68
CA ARG A 231 9.10 16.17 11.91
C ARG A 231 8.69 15.22 13.04
N TYR A 232 9.20 13.99 13.05
CA TYR A 232 8.89 12.98 14.07
C TYR A 232 9.53 13.27 15.42
N LEU A 233 10.71 13.88 15.46
CA LEU A 233 11.26 14.39 16.71
C LEU A 233 10.34 15.49 17.28
N MET A 234 9.87 16.40 16.42
CA MET A 234 8.96 17.47 16.81
C MET A 234 7.58 16.93 17.23
N TRP A 235 7.07 15.87 16.61
CA TRP A 235 5.86 15.18 17.09
C TRP A 235 5.97 14.76 18.55
N ASN A 236 7.12 14.21 18.95
CA ASN A 236 7.33 13.67 20.30
C ASN A 236 7.61 14.74 21.36
N PHE A 237 8.18 15.89 20.98
CA PHE A 237 8.66 16.89 21.96
C PHE A 237 8.07 18.30 21.80
N VAL A 238 7.28 18.54 20.75
CA VAL A 238 6.58 19.83 20.49
C VAL A 238 5.08 19.64 20.30
N GLY A 239 4.66 18.57 19.61
CA GLY A 239 3.26 18.20 19.43
C GLY A 239 2.93 17.77 17.99
N LYS A 240 1.70 17.29 17.78
CA LYS A 240 1.25 16.60 16.56
C LYS A 240 -0.04 17.23 16.03
N GLN A 241 -0.12 17.46 14.71
CA GLN A 241 -1.27 18.12 14.07
C GLN A 241 -2.51 17.22 14.03
N ASN A 242 -2.32 15.97 13.59
CA ASN A 242 -3.35 14.95 13.43
C ASN A 242 -2.72 13.56 13.31
N ASP A 243 -3.55 12.52 13.34
CA ASP A 243 -3.17 11.11 13.24
C ASP A 243 -3.02 10.57 11.81
N LEU A 244 -3.14 11.43 10.80
CA LEU A 244 -3.04 11.04 9.39
C LEU A 244 -1.57 11.05 8.94
N GLN A 245 -1.20 10.08 8.09
CA GLN A 245 0.11 10.11 7.43
C GLN A 245 0.17 11.33 6.51
N GLY A 246 1.31 12.02 6.51
CA GLY A 246 1.54 13.16 5.63
C GLY A 246 2.22 12.74 4.34
N GLU A 247 1.89 13.41 3.24
CA GLU A 247 2.49 13.23 1.91
C GLU A 247 2.92 14.59 1.31
N TYR A 248 3.59 15.42 2.12
CA TYR A 248 3.81 16.85 1.85
C TYR A 248 2.51 17.64 1.62
N ASP A 249 1.43 17.13 2.18
CA ASP A 249 0.12 17.74 2.25
C ASP A 249 -0.11 18.38 3.63
N ASN A 250 -1.35 18.79 3.90
CA ASN A 250 -1.71 19.39 5.18
C ASN A 250 -1.99 18.35 6.29
N ASN A 251 -1.34 17.18 6.22
CA ASN A 251 -1.46 16.10 7.20
C ASN A 251 -0.11 15.70 7.78
N GLY A 252 -0.16 15.08 8.95
CA GLY A 252 1.04 14.54 9.60
C GLY A 252 2.09 15.59 9.94
N ASN A 253 1.74 16.87 10.16
CA ASN A 253 2.71 17.86 10.60
C ASN A 253 2.85 17.90 12.13
N TRP A 254 3.91 18.55 12.62
CA TRP A 254 4.02 18.89 14.04
C TRP A 254 3.26 20.20 14.33
N LEU A 255 2.67 20.27 15.53
CA LEU A 255 1.86 21.39 16.01
C LEU A 255 2.36 21.81 17.39
N SER A 256 2.65 23.11 17.57
CA SER A 256 3.18 23.59 18.86
C SER A 256 2.10 23.98 19.87
N GLY A 257 0.94 24.44 19.40
CA GLY A 257 -0.05 25.12 20.23
C GLY A 257 0.21 26.63 20.36
N ILE A 258 1.19 27.16 19.62
CA ILE A 258 1.51 28.59 19.57
C ILE A 258 1.04 29.11 18.20
N THR A 259 -0.10 29.80 18.20
CA THR A 259 -0.84 30.16 16.97
C THR A 259 0.03 30.79 15.89
N PHE A 260 0.86 31.79 16.20
CA PHE A 260 1.66 32.46 15.17
C PHE A 260 2.77 31.57 14.57
N ILE A 261 3.28 30.58 15.31
CA ILE A 261 4.27 29.61 14.82
C ILE A 261 3.59 28.57 13.94
N ASP A 262 2.40 28.14 14.35
CA ASP A 262 1.63 27.12 13.64
C ASP A 262 1.01 27.69 12.36
N GLU A 263 0.42 28.89 12.40
CA GLU A 263 -0.17 29.56 11.23
C GLU A 263 0.86 29.92 10.16
N ALA A 264 2.11 30.22 10.55
CA ALA A 264 3.19 30.46 9.61
C ALA A 264 3.56 29.24 8.76
N ARG A 265 3.18 28.02 9.19
CA ARG A 265 3.53 26.76 8.50
C ARG A 265 2.31 26.01 7.98
N LEU A 266 1.23 25.97 8.75
CA LEU A 266 0.05 25.12 8.53
C LEU A 266 -1.17 25.91 8.02
N GLY A 267 -1.03 27.24 7.86
CA GLY A 267 -2.15 28.12 7.58
C GLY A 267 -3.09 28.32 8.78
N PRO A 268 -4.26 28.96 8.57
CA PRO A 268 -5.13 29.42 9.64
C PRO A 268 -5.52 28.32 10.62
N GLN A 269 -5.35 28.57 11.92
CA GLN A 269 -5.71 27.61 12.98
C GLN A 269 -7.05 27.93 13.65
N GLY A 270 -7.66 29.09 13.33
CA GLY A 270 -8.94 29.52 13.91
C GLY A 270 -10.21 28.94 13.27
N ASN A 271 -10.16 28.51 12.00
CA ASN A 271 -11.33 28.06 11.22
C ASN A 271 -11.32 26.54 10.95
N LEU A 272 -10.72 25.76 11.84
CA LEU A 272 -10.62 24.31 11.68
C LEU A 272 -12.01 23.65 11.78
N THR A 273 -12.19 22.55 11.06
CA THR A 273 -13.44 21.77 11.10
C THR A 273 -13.58 21.06 12.44
N ARG A 274 -14.80 20.64 12.80
CA ARG A 274 -14.99 19.85 14.04
C ARG A 274 -14.20 18.55 14.01
N ASP A 275 -14.06 17.91 12.85
CA ASP A 275 -13.28 16.68 12.72
C ASP A 275 -11.79 16.90 12.98
N MET A 276 -11.24 18.06 12.56
CA MET A 276 -9.85 18.41 12.83
C MET A 276 -9.62 18.76 14.31
N LEU A 277 -10.56 19.47 14.94
CA LEU A 277 -10.47 19.86 16.34
C LEU A 277 -10.66 18.67 17.29
N ASN A 278 -11.55 17.75 16.94
CA ASN A 278 -11.84 16.56 17.74
C ASN A 278 -10.96 15.35 17.36
N ASN A 279 -9.98 15.53 16.49
CA ASN A 279 -9.00 14.48 16.19
C ASN A 279 -8.17 14.21 17.45
N LYS A 280 -8.30 13.01 18.02
CA LYS A 280 -7.56 12.64 19.24
C LYS A 280 -6.03 12.70 19.05
N GLY A 281 -5.53 12.54 17.84
CA GLY A 281 -4.11 12.68 17.52
C GLY A 281 -3.62 14.13 17.40
N ARG A 282 -4.42 15.14 17.75
CA ARG A 282 -4.07 16.56 17.75
C ARG A 282 -3.57 16.98 19.13
N ASN A 283 -2.24 17.09 19.28
CA ASN A 283 -1.57 17.26 20.56
C ASN A 283 -0.64 18.48 20.56
N THR A 284 -0.58 19.25 21.66
CA THR A 284 0.26 20.47 21.76
C THR A 284 1.09 20.49 23.04
N TYR A 285 2.41 20.63 22.91
CA TYR A 285 3.34 20.65 24.06
C TYR A 285 4.10 21.98 24.23
N TYR A 286 3.81 22.99 23.41
CA TYR A 286 4.33 24.36 23.53
C TYR A 286 5.86 24.46 23.58
N PHE A 287 6.55 23.52 22.91
CA PHE A 287 8.01 23.35 22.94
C PHE A 287 8.63 23.04 24.31
N LEU A 288 7.84 22.85 25.37
CA LEU A 288 8.38 22.74 26.73
C LEU A 288 9.32 21.52 26.89
N PRO A 289 8.95 20.28 26.49
CA PRO A 289 9.85 19.14 26.56
C PRO A 289 11.09 19.33 25.68
N PHE A 290 10.90 19.88 24.47
CA PHE A 290 11.97 20.13 23.52
C PHE A 290 13.03 21.10 24.06
N ILE A 291 12.61 22.23 24.61
CA ILE A 291 13.50 23.25 25.19
C ILE A 291 14.26 22.67 26.39
N LEU A 292 13.60 21.88 27.25
CA LEU A 292 14.28 21.19 28.35
C LEU A 292 15.39 20.25 27.85
N GLY A 293 15.12 19.51 26.77
CA GLY A 293 16.12 18.66 26.12
C GLY A 293 17.33 19.44 25.60
N LEU A 294 17.11 20.58 24.94
CA LEU A 294 18.20 21.44 24.46
C LEU A 294 19.05 22.02 25.61
N ILE A 295 18.39 22.53 26.66
CA ILE A 295 19.08 23.03 27.86
C ILE A 295 19.94 21.93 28.47
N GLY A 296 19.39 20.72 28.58
CA GLY A 296 20.09 19.57 29.14
C GLY A 296 21.25 19.08 28.31
N ALA A 297 21.13 19.04 26.98
CA ALA A 297 22.23 18.69 26.09
C ALA A 297 23.41 19.65 26.25
N VAL A 298 23.14 20.96 26.29
CA VAL A 298 24.18 22.00 26.52
C VAL A 298 24.79 21.89 27.91
N TYR A 299 23.97 21.66 28.94
CA TYR A 299 24.46 21.49 30.31
C TYR A 299 25.34 20.24 30.45
N HIS A 300 24.90 19.11 29.89
CA HIS A 300 25.62 17.83 29.91
C HIS A 300 26.98 17.96 29.22
N ALA A 301 27.03 18.54 28.02
CA ALA A 301 28.28 18.77 27.28
C ALA A 301 29.29 19.63 28.06
N ARG A 302 28.81 20.62 28.83
CA ARG A 302 29.67 21.49 29.66
C ARG A 302 30.17 20.82 30.94
N LYS A 303 29.43 19.85 31.48
CA LYS A 303 29.73 19.22 32.78
C LYS A 303 30.50 17.91 32.66
N ASP A 304 30.14 17.07 31.70
CA ASP A 304 30.83 15.80 31.45
C ASP A 304 30.81 15.46 29.96
N LEU A 305 31.88 15.89 29.30
CA LEU A 305 32.05 15.70 27.87
C LEU A 305 32.17 14.21 27.49
N LYS A 306 32.69 13.35 28.38
CA LYS A 306 32.88 11.92 28.07
C LYS A 306 31.55 11.21 27.96
N SER A 307 30.67 11.33 28.96
CA SER A 307 29.34 10.73 28.88
C SER A 307 28.45 11.44 27.86
N PHE A 308 28.65 12.74 27.61
CA PHE A 308 27.96 13.45 26.52
C PHE A 308 28.23 12.82 25.16
N TYR A 309 29.49 12.52 24.83
CA TYR A 309 29.80 11.87 23.55
C TYR A 309 29.18 10.48 23.41
N ILE A 310 28.99 9.74 24.51
CA ILE A 310 28.32 8.43 24.48
C ILE A 310 26.85 8.61 24.08
N ILE A 311 26.14 9.54 24.73
CA ILE A 311 24.72 9.82 24.40
C ILE A 311 24.58 10.45 23.03
N LEU A 312 25.48 11.37 22.66
CA LEU A 312 25.49 11.98 21.34
C LEU A 312 25.72 10.94 20.24
N ALA A 313 26.65 10.00 20.43
CA ALA A 313 26.86 8.92 19.48
C ALA A 313 25.61 8.06 19.34
N MET A 314 24.99 7.65 20.46
CA MET A 314 23.71 6.93 20.43
C MET A 314 22.63 7.73 19.68
N PHE A 315 22.50 9.04 19.96
CA PHE A 315 21.54 9.91 19.27
C PHE A 315 21.79 9.95 17.77
N LEU A 316 23.03 10.21 17.33
CA LEU A 316 23.38 10.32 15.91
C LEU A 316 23.23 8.99 15.15
N PHE A 317 23.61 7.87 15.77
CA PHE A 317 23.45 6.55 15.16
C PHE A 317 21.98 6.14 15.05
N MET A 318 21.19 6.36 16.10
CA MET A 318 19.77 6.02 16.13
C MET A 318 18.87 7.06 15.43
N SER A 319 19.46 8.10 14.82
CA SER A 319 18.77 9.10 14.01
C SER A 319 19.32 9.13 12.58
N PHE A 320 20.29 9.99 12.31
CA PHE A 320 20.80 10.30 10.98
C PHE A 320 21.51 9.11 10.32
N ALA A 321 22.33 8.36 11.06
CA ALA A 321 23.02 7.21 10.48
C ALA A 321 22.02 6.11 10.09
N LEU A 322 20.99 5.89 10.92
CA LEU A 322 19.92 4.96 10.60
C LEU A 322 19.12 5.41 9.38
N LYS A 323 18.81 6.71 9.24
CA LYS A 323 18.16 7.27 8.04
C LYS A 323 19.01 7.07 6.77
N ILE A 324 20.34 7.26 6.86
CA ILE A 324 21.26 6.96 5.75
C ILE A 324 21.22 5.48 5.39
N PHE A 325 21.21 4.59 6.39
CA PHE A 325 21.18 3.14 6.17
C PHE A 325 19.85 2.65 5.59
N LEU A 326 18.73 3.14 6.10
CA LEU A 326 17.39 2.77 5.65
C LEU A 326 17.08 3.34 4.26
N ASN A 327 17.67 4.50 3.93
CA ASN A 327 17.49 5.23 2.67
C ASN A 327 16.00 5.30 2.26
N GLU A 328 15.17 5.82 3.16
CA GLU A 328 13.71 5.89 2.97
C GLU A 328 13.34 6.70 1.72
N ARG A 329 12.28 6.26 1.04
CA ARG A 329 11.80 6.79 -0.24
C ARG A 329 10.46 7.53 -0.08
N PRO A 330 10.20 8.57 -0.89
CA PRO A 330 8.93 9.29 -0.89
C PRO A 330 7.91 8.62 -1.82
N PHE A 331 6.65 8.41 -1.45
CA PHE A 331 6.12 8.21 -0.10
C PHE A 331 5.94 6.70 0.14
N GLU A 332 6.19 6.23 1.36
CA GLU A 332 5.93 4.83 1.72
C GLU A 332 4.44 4.65 2.06
N VAL A 333 3.89 3.46 1.77
CA VAL A 333 2.51 3.11 2.16
C VAL A 333 2.29 3.27 3.68
N ARG A 334 3.35 3.05 4.47
CA ARG A 334 3.41 3.35 5.89
C ARG A 334 4.81 3.86 6.24
N GLU A 335 4.88 5.05 6.80
CA GLU A 335 6.13 5.59 7.35
C GLU A 335 6.59 4.80 8.59
N ARG A 336 7.89 4.48 8.66
CA ARG A 336 8.47 3.61 9.71
C ARG A 336 9.09 4.41 10.85
N ASP A 337 8.30 5.27 11.47
CA ASP A 337 8.71 6.17 12.56
C ASP A 337 9.26 5.46 13.80
N TYR A 338 8.78 4.25 14.08
CA TYR A 338 9.21 3.41 15.20
C TYR A 338 10.72 3.11 15.21
N VAL A 339 11.41 3.19 14.07
CA VAL A 339 12.86 2.98 14.00
C VAL A 339 13.65 4.09 14.72
N LEU A 340 13.03 5.25 14.95
CA LEU A 340 13.67 6.44 15.53
C LEU A 340 13.57 6.50 17.06
N VAL A 341 12.82 5.59 17.68
CA VAL A 341 12.58 5.56 19.13
C VAL A 341 13.89 5.59 19.94
N GLY A 342 14.95 4.95 19.45
CA GLY A 342 16.27 5.00 20.09
C GLY A 342 16.83 6.43 20.23
N SER A 343 16.65 7.29 19.22
CA SER A 343 17.06 8.69 19.30
C SER A 343 16.19 9.50 20.26
N PHE A 344 14.91 9.17 20.38
CA PHE A 344 13.99 9.83 21.30
C PHE A 344 14.33 9.49 22.75
N TYR A 345 14.78 8.26 23.04
CA TYR A 345 15.33 7.92 24.35
C TYR A 345 16.59 8.72 24.69
N ALA A 346 17.52 8.88 23.74
CA ALA A 346 18.70 9.72 23.96
C ALA A 346 18.31 11.17 24.26
N PHE A 347 17.35 11.72 23.52
CA PHE A 347 16.84 13.08 23.76
C PHE A 347 16.12 13.21 25.11
N ALA A 348 15.34 12.20 25.52
CA ALA A 348 14.68 12.17 26.83
C ALA A 348 15.68 12.16 27.99
N ILE A 349 16.84 11.51 27.84
CA ILE A 349 17.92 11.60 28.83
C ILE A 349 18.42 13.06 28.95
N TRP A 350 18.56 13.77 27.82
CA TRP A 350 18.88 15.19 27.88
C TRP A 350 17.79 16.02 28.54
N ILE A 351 16.50 15.69 28.38
CA ILE A 351 15.43 16.36 29.15
C ILE A 351 15.69 16.25 30.66
N VAL A 352 16.10 15.08 31.15
CA VAL A 352 16.46 14.87 32.57
C VAL A 352 17.64 15.75 32.99
N PHE A 353 18.69 15.83 32.16
CA PHE A 353 19.79 16.77 32.39
C PHE A 353 19.32 18.24 32.37
N GLY A 354 18.30 18.57 31.58
CA GLY A 354 17.67 19.89 31.54
C GLY A 354 16.99 20.24 32.86
N VAL A 355 16.22 19.30 33.43
CA VAL A 355 15.64 19.44 34.77
C VAL A 355 16.72 19.68 35.81
N TYR A 356 17.80 18.89 35.76
CA TYR A 356 18.93 19.07 36.68
C TYR A 356 19.66 20.40 36.47
N ALA A 357 19.79 20.88 35.24
CA ALA A 357 20.38 22.18 34.93
C ALA A 357 19.58 23.35 35.52
N LEU A 358 18.24 23.27 35.45
CA LEU A 358 17.35 24.24 36.08
C LEU A 358 17.50 24.21 37.60
N TYR A 359 17.58 23.03 38.22
CA TYR A 359 17.85 22.88 39.65
C TYR A 359 19.22 23.46 40.06
N ASP A 360 20.29 23.11 39.33
CA ASP A 360 21.65 23.60 39.59
C ASP A 360 21.76 25.11 39.46
N THR A 361 20.91 25.73 38.63
CA THR A 361 20.81 27.18 38.49
C THR A 361 19.95 27.80 39.61
N ALA A 362 18.77 27.25 39.88
CA ALA A 362 17.84 27.76 40.89
C ALA A 362 18.44 27.73 42.31
N ARG A 363 19.21 26.68 42.64
CA ARG A 363 19.85 26.55 43.96
C ARG A 363 20.90 27.64 44.26
N LYS A 364 21.32 28.42 43.27
CA LYS A 364 22.21 29.58 43.45
C LYS A 364 21.48 30.79 44.04
N TYR A 365 20.16 30.85 43.86
CA TYR A 365 19.32 31.98 44.27
C TYR A 365 18.33 31.63 45.38
N ILE A 366 17.98 30.35 45.52
CA ILE A 366 16.98 29.87 46.49
C ILE A 366 17.53 28.64 47.22
N GLN A 367 17.12 28.43 48.48
CA GLN A 367 17.55 27.28 49.27
C GLN A 367 17.22 25.94 48.59
N PRO A 368 18.12 24.94 48.59
CA PRO A 368 17.90 23.65 47.92
C PRO A 368 16.61 22.92 48.34
N LYS A 369 16.19 23.06 49.61
CA LYS A 369 14.94 22.48 50.14
C LYS A 369 13.68 23.02 49.45
N ILE A 370 13.75 24.19 48.83
CA ILE A 370 12.66 24.82 48.07
C ILE A 370 12.91 24.64 46.56
N ALA A 371 14.14 24.90 46.11
CA ALA A 371 14.50 24.84 44.69
C ALA A 371 14.26 23.44 44.08
N GLY A 372 14.60 22.37 44.81
CA GLY A 372 14.39 20.99 44.35
C GLY A 372 12.93 20.67 44.05
N PRO A 373 12.03 20.73 45.06
CA PRO A 373 10.60 20.49 44.86
C PRO A 373 9.96 21.40 43.81
N LEU A 374 10.32 22.69 43.78
CA LEU A 374 9.76 23.65 42.82
C LEU A 374 10.12 23.29 41.38
N VAL A 375 11.41 23.04 41.10
CA VAL A 375 11.87 22.68 39.75
C VAL A 375 11.26 21.34 39.33
N LEU A 376 11.23 20.36 40.23
CA LEU A 376 10.64 19.06 39.92
C LEU A 376 9.14 19.19 39.61
N ALA A 377 8.38 19.93 40.41
CA ALA A 377 6.95 20.14 40.15
C ALA A 377 6.70 20.87 38.83
N ALA A 378 7.43 21.95 38.56
CA ALA A 378 7.28 22.72 37.33
C ALA A 378 7.63 21.89 36.08
N THR A 379 8.73 21.14 36.12
CA THR A 379 9.18 20.31 35.00
C THR A 379 8.34 19.05 34.81
N LEU A 380 7.80 18.48 35.90
CA LEU A 380 6.84 17.37 35.83
C LEU A 380 5.55 17.81 35.12
N LEU A 381 5.05 19.01 35.44
CA LEU A 381 3.89 19.61 34.76
C LEU A 381 4.19 19.94 33.30
N ALA A 382 5.36 20.53 33.01
CA ALA A 382 5.75 20.97 31.68
C ALA A 382 6.12 19.83 30.71
N GLY A 383 6.46 18.64 31.22
CA GLY A 383 6.87 17.49 30.43
C GLY A 383 5.93 16.29 30.62
N PRO A 384 6.23 15.36 31.55
CA PRO A 384 5.48 14.11 31.68
C PRO A 384 3.97 14.26 31.84
N VAL A 385 3.48 15.21 32.66
CA VAL A 385 2.04 15.40 32.86
C VAL A 385 1.38 15.99 31.63
N LEU A 386 1.99 16.98 30.99
CA LEU A 386 1.50 17.55 29.73
C LEU A 386 1.41 16.48 28.64
N LEU A 387 2.50 15.72 28.43
CA LEU A 387 2.55 14.62 27.47
C LEU A 387 1.50 13.55 27.79
N ALA A 388 1.35 13.15 29.05
CA ALA A 388 0.31 12.19 29.43
C ALA A 388 -1.10 12.74 29.17
N SER A 389 -1.38 13.99 29.55
CA SER A 389 -2.72 14.58 29.38
C SER A 389 -3.14 14.75 27.93
N GLN A 390 -2.18 14.99 27.04
CA GLN A 390 -2.43 15.20 25.61
C GLN A 390 -2.49 13.88 24.84
N ASN A 391 -1.78 12.83 25.26
CA ASN A 391 -1.63 11.60 24.47
C ASN A 391 -2.36 10.38 25.06
N TRP A 392 -3.11 10.52 26.15
CA TRP A 392 -3.69 9.34 26.79
C TRP A 392 -4.81 8.72 25.93
N ASP A 393 -5.64 9.55 25.31
CA ASP A 393 -6.84 9.14 24.60
C ASP A 393 -6.59 8.67 23.16
N ASP A 394 -5.49 9.06 22.53
CA ASP A 394 -5.03 8.56 21.22
C ASP A 394 -4.08 7.35 21.32
N HIS A 395 -3.40 7.14 22.46
CA HIS A 395 -2.59 5.95 22.70
C HIS A 395 -3.36 4.80 23.36
N ASP A 396 -4.54 5.06 23.92
CA ASP A 396 -5.35 4.01 24.52
C ASP A 396 -5.88 3.02 23.46
N ARG A 397 -5.39 1.79 23.55
CA ARG A 397 -5.83 0.65 22.73
C ARG A 397 -6.81 -0.26 23.48
N SER A 398 -7.16 0.09 24.72
CA SER A 398 -8.06 -0.70 25.55
C SER A 398 -9.42 -0.88 24.86
N GLY A 399 -9.93 -2.10 24.95
CA GLY A 399 -11.21 -2.46 24.34
C GLY A 399 -11.25 -2.35 22.82
N ARG A 400 -10.15 -2.13 22.07
CA ARG A 400 -10.23 -1.98 20.61
C ARG A 400 -10.26 -3.34 19.91
N TYR A 401 -11.45 -3.80 19.51
CA TYR A 401 -11.64 -5.11 18.87
C TYR A 401 -12.02 -5.03 17.38
N THR A 402 -11.92 -3.86 16.75
CA THR A 402 -12.34 -3.62 15.36
C THR A 402 -11.60 -4.47 14.34
N ALA A 403 -10.28 -4.65 14.50
CA ALA A 403 -9.47 -5.49 13.60
C ALA A 403 -9.84 -6.98 13.69
N VAL A 404 -10.09 -7.49 14.91
CA VAL A 404 -10.50 -8.88 15.13
C VAL A 404 -11.91 -9.12 14.61
N ALA A 405 -12.84 -8.20 14.88
CA ALA A 405 -14.20 -8.23 14.33
C ALA A 405 -14.18 -8.25 12.80
N MET A 406 -13.31 -7.45 12.18
CA MET A 406 -13.09 -7.47 10.74
C MET A 406 -12.62 -8.83 10.26
N ALA A 407 -11.58 -9.38 10.87
CA ALA A 407 -11.05 -10.68 10.48
C ALA A 407 -12.12 -11.79 10.55
N LYS A 408 -12.90 -11.80 11.63
CA LYS A 408 -14.02 -12.74 11.80
C LYS A 408 -15.09 -12.55 10.73
N ALA A 409 -15.45 -11.32 10.38
CA ALA A 409 -16.43 -11.04 9.33
C ALA A 409 -15.99 -11.56 7.96
N TYR A 410 -14.72 -11.44 7.59
CA TYR A 410 -14.17 -12.05 6.36
C TYR A 410 -14.28 -13.58 6.39
N LEU A 411 -13.86 -14.21 7.49
CA LEU A 411 -13.89 -15.66 7.62
C LEU A 411 -15.34 -16.20 7.65
N ASP A 412 -16.26 -15.55 8.37
CA ASP A 412 -17.69 -15.91 8.43
C ASP A 412 -18.42 -15.73 7.11
N SER A 413 -17.88 -14.89 6.23
CA SER A 413 -18.41 -14.73 4.88
C SER A 413 -18.05 -15.91 3.96
N CYS A 414 -17.08 -16.74 4.35
CA CYS A 414 -16.66 -17.92 3.60
C CYS A 414 -17.44 -19.16 4.03
N GLU A 415 -17.79 -20.01 3.06
CA GLU A 415 -18.31 -21.36 3.31
C GLU A 415 -17.25 -22.31 3.93
N PRO A 416 -17.68 -23.44 4.52
CA PRO A 416 -16.75 -24.39 5.14
C PRO A 416 -15.68 -24.94 4.17
N ASN A 417 -14.44 -25.09 4.66
CA ASN A 417 -13.27 -25.60 3.91
C ASN A 417 -12.93 -24.80 2.64
N ALA A 418 -13.38 -23.55 2.56
CA ALA A 418 -13.12 -22.65 1.44
C ALA A 418 -11.63 -22.33 1.26
N ILE A 419 -11.25 -21.92 0.05
CA ILE A 419 -9.97 -21.26 -0.26
C ILE A 419 -10.27 -19.79 -0.46
N LEU A 420 -9.67 -18.93 0.37
CA LEU A 420 -9.77 -17.48 0.29
C LEU A 420 -8.43 -16.92 -0.19
N PHE A 421 -8.41 -16.41 -1.42
CA PHE A 421 -7.29 -15.64 -1.93
C PHE A 421 -7.29 -14.24 -1.33
N THR A 422 -6.17 -13.86 -0.72
CA THR A 422 -5.91 -12.53 -0.18
C THR A 422 -4.78 -11.86 -0.95
N ILE A 423 -4.70 -10.53 -0.91
CA ILE A 423 -3.77 -9.78 -1.77
C ILE A 423 -2.46 -9.50 -1.02
N GLY A 424 -2.51 -9.01 0.21
CA GLY A 424 -1.30 -8.63 0.95
C GLY A 424 -1.49 -8.59 2.47
N ASP A 425 -0.66 -7.80 3.14
CA ASP A 425 -0.55 -7.87 4.61
C ASP A 425 -1.84 -7.44 5.32
N ASN A 426 -2.52 -6.39 4.81
CA ASN A 426 -3.67 -5.78 5.47
C ASN A 426 -4.93 -6.66 5.48
N ASP A 427 -5.09 -7.55 4.50
CA ASP A 427 -6.19 -8.51 4.41
C ASP A 427 -5.77 -9.94 4.78
N THR A 428 -4.48 -10.25 4.85
CA THR A 428 -3.98 -11.58 5.25
C THR A 428 -3.72 -11.68 6.75
N PHE A 429 -2.94 -10.76 7.32
CA PHE A 429 -2.43 -10.90 8.69
C PHE A 429 -3.52 -10.86 9.77
N PRO A 430 -4.57 -10.02 9.68
CA PRO A 430 -5.68 -10.09 10.62
C PRO A 430 -6.39 -11.45 10.60
N LEU A 431 -6.53 -12.06 9.42
CA LEU A 431 -7.18 -13.37 9.27
C LEU A 431 -6.31 -14.49 9.87
N TRP A 432 -5.01 -14.45 9.62
CA TRP A 432 -4.04 -15.33 10.28
C TRP A 432 -4.06 -15.18 11.79
N TYR A 433 -4.11 -13.95 12.32
CA TYR A 433 -4.27 -13.74 13.76
C TYR A 433 -5.54 -14.42 14.30
N ALA A 434 -6.68 -14.24 13.63
CA ALA A 434 -7.94 -14.86 14.04
C ALA A 434 -7.87 -16.40 14.01
N GLN A 435 -7.11 -17.00 13.10
CA GLN A 435 -6.93 -18.45 13.06
C GLN A 435 -5.94 -18.95 14.11
N GLU A 436 -4.74 -18.37 14.17
CA GLU A 436 -3.63 -18.86 15.00
C GLU A 436 -3.83 -18.58 16.49
N ILE A 437 -4.41 -17.42 16.81
CA ILE A 437 -4.53 -16.94 18.20
C ILE A 437 -5.95 -17.15 18.72
N GLU A 438 -6.97 -16.77 17.94
CA GLU A 438 -8.37 -16.90 18.36
C GLU A 438 -8.97 -18.29 18.06
N GLY A 439 -8.28 -19.13 17.28
CA GLY A 439 -8.78 -20.46 16.89
C GLY A 439 -10.04 -20.42 16.03
N PHE A 440 -10.27 -19.32 15.29
CA PHE A 440 -11.52 -19.05 14.59
C PHE A 440 -11.47 -19.47 13.12
N ARG A 441 -12.46 -20.26 12.66
CA ARG A 441 -12.61 -20.69 11.26
C ARG A 441 -11.30 -21.24 10.66
N THR A 442 -10.64 -22.13 11.39
CA THR A 442 -9.38 -22.80 10.98
C THR A 442 -9.59 -23.81 9.84
N ASP A 443 -10.83 -24.00 9.40
CA ASP A 443 -11.22 -24.75 8.21
C ASP A 443 -10.96 -23.98 6.89
N VAL A 444 -11.03 -22.64 6.92
CA VAL A 444 -10.81 -21.80 5.73
C VAL A 444 -9.31 -21.71 5.44
N ARG A 445 -8.90 -21.95 4.20
CA ARG A 445 -7.51 -21.76 3.79
C ARG A 445 -7.30 -20.35 3.27
N ILE A 446 -6.45 -19.58 3.93
CA ILE A 446 -5.99 -18.28 3.42
C ILE A 446 -4.80 -18.49 2.48
N VAL A 447 -4.89 -17.94 1.27
CA VAL A 447 -3.84 -17.99 0.24
C VAL A 447 -3.46 -16.56 -0.16
N CYS A 448 -2.35 -16.06 0.36
CA CYS A 448 -1.82 -14.73 0.05
C CYS A 448 -1.13 -14.75 -1.33
N ILE A 449 -1.72 -14.04 -2.29
CA ILE A 449 -1.28 -14.01 -3.69
C ILE A 449 0.17 -13.49 -3.78
N THR A 450 0.53 -12.47 -2.99
CA THR A 450 1.88 -11.89 -3.02
C THR A 450 2.96 -12.81 -2.45
N LEU A 451 2.59 -13.88 -1.73
CA LEU A 451 3.52 -14.93 -1.26
C LEU A 451 3.59 -16.13 -2.20
N LEU A 452 2.63 -16.34 -3.10
CA LEU A 452 2.63 -17.44 -4.09
C LEU A 452 3.84 -17.46 -5.07
N PRO A 453 4.59 -16.37 -5.31
CA PRO A 453 5.84 -16.47 -6.07
C PRO A 453 6.93 -17.28 -5.36
N THR A 454 6.82 -17.47 -4.04
CA THR A 454 7.83 -18.16 -3.22
C THR A 454 7.52 -19.66 -3.10
N ASP A 455 8.56 -20.47 -3.24
CA ASP A 455 8.49 -21.93 -3.18
C ASP A 455 8.08 -22.47 -1.80
N TRP A 456 8.65 -21.92 -0.73
CA TRP A 456 8.33 -22.29 0.64
C TRP A 456 6.84 -22.10 0.96
N TYR A 457 6.21 -21.06 0.39
CA TYR A 457 4.80 -20.80 0.62
C TYR A 457 3.92 -21.79 -0.12
N ILE A 458 4.25 -22.10 -1.39
CA ILE A 458 3.57 -23.15 -2.17
C ILE A 458 3.67 -24.49 -1.43
N ASP A 459 4.85 -24.86 -0.94
CA ASP A 459 5.05 -26.09 -0.16
C ASP A 459 4.19 -26.13 1.11
N GLN A 460 4.06 -24.99 1.80
CA GLN A 460 3.29 -24.88 3.04
C GLN A 460 1.78 -25.04 2.78
N ILE A 461 1.23 -24.38 1.77
CA ILE A 461 -0.22 -24.47 1.49
C ILE A 461 -0.64 -25.82 0.90
N LYS A 462 0.32 -26.60 0.35
CA LYS A 462 0.13 -28.00 -0.05
C LYS A 462 0.05 -28.97 1.14
N GLN A 463 0.26 -28.49 2.36
CA GLN A 463 0.09 -29.29 3.58
C GLN A 463 -1.24 -28.98 4.26
N LYS A 464 -1.75 -29.96 5.01
CA LYS A 464 -2.93 -29.76 5.85
C LYS A 464 -2.58 -28.77 6.97
N ALA A 465 -3.41 -27.77 7.20
CA ALA A 465 -3.24 -26.80 8.29
C ALA A 465 -4.52 -26.80 9.12
N TYR A 466 -4.41 -27.18 10.39
CA TYR A 466 -5.55 -27.36 11.28
C TYR A 466 -6.64 -28.24 10.66
N GLU A 467 -7.86 -27.72 10.52
CA GLU A 467 -9.01 -28.38 9.92
C GLU A 467 -9.04 -28.24 8.39
N SER A 468 -8.30 -27.29 7.83
CA SER A 468 -8.28 -26.97 6.40
C SER A 468 -7.49 -27.99 5.58
N ASP A 469 -8.13 -28.56 4.56
CA ASP A 469 -7.47 -29.50 3.65
C ASP A 469 -6.37 -28.83 2.80
N PRO A 470 -5.36 -29.59 2.37
CA PRO A 470 -4.34 -29.13 1.42
C PRO A 470 -4.91 -28.40 0.20
N VAL A 471 -4.26 -27.32 -0.22
CA VAL A 471 -4.59 -26.65 -1.49
C VAL A 471 -4.23 -27.57 -2.66
N PRO A 472 -5.13 -27.77 -3.65
CA PRO A 472 -4.93 -28.74 -4.73
C PRO A 472 -3.99 -28.18 -5.81
N ILE A 473 -2.68 -28.18 -5.54
CA ILE A 473 -1.65 -27.78 -6.51
C ILE A 473 -1.01 -29.04 -7.11
N SER A 474 -1.03 -29.14 -8.44
CA SER A 474 -0.52 -30.29 -9.20
C SER A 474 1.00 -30.24 -9.43
N PHE A 475 1.59 -29.04 -9.40
CA PHE A 475 3.02 -28.83 -9.65
C PHE A 475 3.89 -29.46 -8.56
N ASN A 476 5.05 -29.98 -8.97
CA ASN A 476 6.09 -30.48 -8.07
C ASN A 476 7.04 -29.35 -7.66
N HIS A 477 7.72 -29.52 -6.52
CA HIS A 477 8.66 -28.53 -5.97
C HIS A 477 9.65 -27.98 -7.01
N SER A 478 10.32 -28.87 -7.74
CA SER A 478 11.28 -28.51 -8.81
C SER A 478 10.69 -27.67 -9.96
N GLN A 479 9.37 -27.59 -10.09
CA GLN A 479 8.71 -26.83 -11.16
C GLN A 479 8.37 -25.39 -10.76
N TYR A 480 8.53 -25.02 -9.48
CA TYR A 480 8.25 -23.68 -8.95
C TYR A 480 9.33 -23.11 -8.01
N VAL A 481 10.46 -23.82 -7.80
CA VAL A 481 11.63 -23.25 -7.10
C VAL A 481 12.02 -21.91 -7.73
N ASP A 482 12.55 -21.00 -6.92
CA ASP A 482 13.10 -19.72 -7.37
C ASP A 482 13.92 -19.83 -8.68
N GLY A 483 13.65 -18.96 -9.66
CA GLY A 483 14.24 -19.03 -11.00
C GLY A 483 13.49 -19.94 -12.00
N THR A 484 12.47 -20.69 -11.56
CA THR A 484 11.70 -21.61 -12.40
C THR A 484 10.24 -21.18 -12.52
N ARG A 485 9.80 -20.88 -13.75
CA ARG A 485 8.43 -20.41 -14.05
C ARG A 485 8.03 -19.17 -13.23
N ASP A 486 8.99 -18.31 -12.87
CA ASP A 486 8.73 -17.02 -12.23
C ASP A 486 7.81 -16.16 -13.10
N TYR A 487 7.96 -16.29 -14.41
CA TYR A 487 7.04 -15.81 -15.41
C TYR A 487 6.96 -16.78 -16.59
N LEU A 488 5.86 -16.66 -17.34
CA LEU A 488 5.61 -17.34 -18.60
C LEU A 488 5.36 -16.28 -19.67
N LEU A 489 6.07 -16.34 -20.79
CA LEU A 489 5.86 -15.41 -21.89
C LEU A 489 4.70 -15.85 -22.79
N HIS A 490 3.93 -14.89 -23.29
CA HIS A 490 3.02 -15.18 -24.40
C HIS A 490 3.82 -15.28 -25.70
N ARG A 491 3.68 -16.39 -26.41
CA ARG A 491 4.11 -16.50 -27.81
C ARG A 491 2.97 -17.04 -28.64
N PRO A 492 2.24 -16.19 -29.38
CA PRO A 492 1.12 -16.64 -30.17
C PRO A 492 1.60 -17.65 -31.22
N LYS A 493 1.11 -18.89 -31.10
CA LYS A 493 1.27 -19.99 -32.05
C LYS A 493 -0.07 -20.41 -32.65
N THR A 494 -1.17 -20.10 -31.96
CA THR A 494 -2.53 -20.35 -32.41
C THR A 494 -3.46 -19.27 -31.88
N GLU A 495 -4.51 -18.97 -32.65
CA GLU A 495 -5.62 -18.11 -32.23
C GLU A 495 -6.76 -18.89 -31.57
N GLU A 496 -6.65 -20.22 -31.56
CA GLU A 496 -7.63 -21.09 -30.92
C GLU A 496 -7.65 -20.89 -29.41
N ARG A 497 -8.86 -20.97 -28.85
CA ARG A 497 -9.07 -20.98 -27.41
C ARG A 497 -8.95 -22.41 -26.90
N ILE A 498 -7.95 -22.67 -26.06
CA ILE A 498 -7.68 -24.02 -25.51
C ILE A 498 -8.32 -24.18 -24.13
N SER A 499 -8.52 -25.42 -23.69
CA SER A 499 -9.01 -25.66 -22.33
C SER A 499 -7.95 -25.32 -21.28
N LEU A 500 -8.37 -24.93 -20.07
CA LEU A 500 -7.46 -24.66 -18.96
C LEU A 500 -6.60 -25.88 -18.61
N ASN A 501 -7.15 -27.09 -18.73
CA ASN A 501 -6.39 -28.31 -18.48
C ASN A 501 -5.25 -28.48 -19.49
N GLU A 502 -5.52 -28.31 -20.80
CA GLU A 502 -4.49 -28.36 -21.84
C GLU A 502 -3.43 -27.25 -21.66
N PHE A 503 -3.87 -26.05 -21.26
CA PHE A 503 -2.96 -24.96 -20.93
C PHE A 503 -2.01 -25.35 -19.79
N ILE A 504 -2.53 -25.86 -18.67
CA ILE A 504 -1.73 -26.28 -17.52
C ILE A 504 -0.78 -27.43 -17.89
N GLU A 505 -1.26 -28.43 -18.63
CA GLU A 505 -0.44 -29.53 -19.13
C GLU A 505 0.74 -29.00 -19.97
N PHE A 506 0.50 -28.08 -20.90
CA PHE A 506 1.54 -27.49 -21.73
C PHE A 506 2.59 -26.71 -20.92
N VAL A 507 2.16 -25.77 -20.08
CA VAL A 507 3.09 -24.91 -19.32
C VAL A 507 3.84 -25.67 -18.21
N SER A 508 3.33 -26.84 -17.80
CA SER A 508 4.00 -27.74 -16.86
C SER A 508 5.15 -28.54 -17.50
N LEU A 509 5.25 -28.61 -18.84
CA LEU A 509 6.29 -29.36 -19.53
C LEU A 509 7.68 -28.78 -19.24
N ASP A 510 8.64 -29.66 -18.98
CA ASP A 510 10.07 -29.32 -18.89
C ASP A 510 10.81 -29.48 -20.23
N ASP A 511 10.07 -29.85 -21.29
CA ASP A 511 10.55 -30.04 -22.66
C ASP A 511 11.11 -28.74 -23.27
N GLU A 512 12.21 -28.85 -24.02
CA GLU A 512 12.85 -27.74 -24.72
C GLU A 512 11.92 -27.02 -25.71
N ARG A 513 10.95 -27.73 -26.30
CA ARG A 513 9.96 -27.17 -27.24
C ARG A 513 8.94 -26.27 -26.56
N ALA A 514 8.78 -26.38 -25.24
CA ALA A 514 7.91 -25.54 -24.43
C ALA A 514 8.65 -24.34 -23.80
N LYS A 515 9.91 -24.11 -24.20
CA LYS A 515 10.78 -23.06 -23.68
C LYS A 515 11.28 -22.14 -24.79
N ILE A 516 11.57 -20.90 -24.42
CA ILE A 516 12.21 -19.89 -25.26
C ILE A 516 13.59 -19.66 -24.68
N THR A 517 14.62 -19.70 -25.52
CA THR A 517 15.97 -19.31 -25.13
C THR A 517 16.19 -17.84 -25.45
N PHE A 518 16.55 -17.06 -24.45
CA PHE A 518 16.97 -15.67 -24.61
C PHE A 518 18.43 -15.57 -25.05
N GLU A 519 18.84 -14.39 -25.50
CA GLU A 519 20.22 -14.11 -25.93
C GLU A 519 21.25 -14.38 -24.82
N ASN A 520 20.87 -14.15 -23.56
CA ASN A 520 21.71 -14.44 -22.39
C ASN A 520 21.83 -15.95 -22.05
N GLY A 521 21.19 -16.82 -22.84
CA GLY A 521 21.14 -18.26 -22.63
C GLY A 521 20.10 -18.72 -21.60
N GLN A 522 19.38 -17.81 -20.96
CA GLN A 522 18.27 -18.15 -20.08
C GLN A 522 17.14 -18.80 -20.86
N LYS A 523 16.49 -19.79 -20.25
CA LYS A 523 15.34 -20.48 -20.85
C LYS A 523 14.11 -20.26 -20.00
N VAL A 524 13.03 -19.81 -20.62
CA VAL A 524 11.76 -19.56 -19.94
C VAL A 524 10.62 -20.28 -20.62
N ASN A 525 9.68 -20.78 -19.83
CA ASN A 525 8.46 -21.38 -20.36
C ASN A 525 7.57 -20.31 -21.01
N TYR A 526 6.76 -20.73 -21.97
CA TYR A 526 5.81 -19.84 -22.66
C TYR A 526 4.43 -20.47 -22.73
N TYR A 527 3.43 -19.70 -23.15
CA TYR A 527 2.13 -20.22 -23.53
C TYR A 527 1.75 -19.83 -24.96
N PRO A 528 1.12 -20.75 -25.73
CA PRO A 528 0.94 -20.62 -27.17
C PRO A 528 -0.27 -19.77 -27.60
N THR A 529 -1.19 -19.48 -26.67
CA THR A 529 -2.38 -18.67 -26.88
C THR A 529 -2.76 -18.01 -25.57
N ASN A 530 -3.18 -16.74 -25.61
CA ASN A 530 -3.68 -16.04 -24.44
C ASN A 530 -5.17 -16.31 -24.18
N LYS A 531 -5.85 -17.08 -25.04
CA LYS A 531 -7.28 -17.39 -24.92
C LYS A 531 -7.46 -18.73 -24.25
N ILE A 532 -8.03 -18.73 -23.03
CA ILE A 532 -8.29 -19.96 -22.25
C ILE A 532 -9.79 -20.15 -22.04
N ARG A 533 -10.24 -21.40 -22.07
CA ARG A 533 -11.59 -21.84 -21.74
C ARG A 533 -11.60 -22.76 -20.53
N ILE A 534 -12.43 -22.47 -19.55
CA ILE A 534 -12.63 -23.29 -18.36
C ILE A 534 -13.97 -24.00 -18.53
N PRO A 535 -13.99 -25.31 -18.80
CA PRO A 535 -15.26 -26.05 -18.90
C PRO A 535 -15.95 -26.09 -17.53
N VAL A 536 -17.27 -25.94 -17.52
CA VAL A 536 -18.09 -25.96 -16.30
C VAL A 536 -18.92 -27.24 -16.28
N ASP A 537 -18.67 -28.10 -15.30
CA ASP A 537 -19.53 -29.24 -15.02
C ASP A 537 -20.71 -28.79 -14.15
N LYS A 538 -21.87 -28.57 -14.80
CA LYS A 538 -23.11 -28.14 -14.13
C LYS A 538 -23.53 -29.10 -13.01
N ASN A 539 -23.29 -30.41 -13.14
CA ASN A 539 -23.67 -31.38 -12.11
C ASN A 539 -22.83 -31.20 -10.85
N GLU A 540 -21.51 -30.99 -10.99
CA GLU A 540 -20.64 -30.71 -9.85
C GLU A 540 -20.95 -29.34 -9.21
N VAL A 541 -21.23 -28.31 -10.00
CA VAL A 541 -21.64 -26.97 -9.50
C VAL A 541 -22.90 -27.07 -8.64
N VAL A 542 -23.91 -27.82 -9.09
CA VAL A 542 -25.17 -28.04 -8.36
C VAL A 542 -24.95 -28.92 -7.12
N LYS A 543 -24.24 -30.03 -7.26
CA LYS A 543 -23.93 -30.99 -6.18
C LYS A 543 -23.19 -30.32 -5.02
N ASN A 544 -22.21 -29.48 -5.34
CA ASN A 544 -21.39 -28.77 -4.35
C ASN A 544 -22.01 -27.43 -3.93
N LYS A 545 -23.25 -27.12 -4.38
CA LYS A 545 -24.01 -25.90 -4.02
C LYS A 545 -23.24 -24.60 -4.25
N VAL A 546 -22.45 -24.55 -5.33
CA VAL A 546 -21.66 -23.37 -5.68
C VAL A 546 -22.56 -22.17 -5.98
N VAL A 547 -23.71 -22.43 -6.62
CA VAL A 547 -24.71 -21.42 -6.99
C VAL A 547 -26.03 -21.72 -6.29
N SER A 548 -26.79 -20.70 -5.91
CA SER A 548 -28.13 -20.86 -5.33
C SER A 548 -29.11 -21.45 -6.35
N PRO A 549 -30.11 -22.25 -5.93
CA PRO A 549 -31.04 -22.94 -6.84
C PRO A 549 -31.77 -22.03 -7.84
N GLN A 550 -32.02 -20.78 -7.46
CA GLN A 550 -32.71 -19.78 -8.30
C GLN A 550 -31.90 -19.39 -9.55
N ARG A 551 -30.60 -19.71 -9.58
CA ARG A 551 -29.68 -19.34 -10.67
C ARG A 551 -29.08 -20.55 -11.38
N TYR A 552 -29.62 -21.76 -11.18
CA TYR A 552 -29.18 -22.94 -11.91
C TYR A 552 -29.33 -22.82 -13.43
N ASP A 553 -30.31 -22.05 -13.89
CA ASP A 553 -30.49 -21.77 -15.32
C ASP A 553 -29.50 -20.73 -15.87
N SER A 554 -28.83 -19.99 -14.98
CA SER A 554 -27.79 -19.01 -15.34
C SER A 554 -26.38 -19.58 -15.31
N ILE A 555 -26.22 -20.88 -14.99
CA ILE A 555 -24.92 -21.55 -15.02
C ILE A 555 -24.46 -21.65 -16.48
N VAL A 556 -23.32 -21.05 -16.79
CA VAL A 556 -22.70 -21.12 -18.12
C VAL A 556 -22.03 -22.48 -18.33
N ASP A 557 -21.96 -22.94 -19.57
CA ASP A 557 -21.27 -24.20 -19.92
C ASP A 557 -19.74 -24.08 -19.81
N HIS A 558 -19.22 -22.86 -19.91
CA HIS A 558 -17.79 -22.57 -19.82
C HIS A 558 -17.54 -21.10 -19.44
N ILE A 559 -16.37 -20.85 -18.85
CA ILE A 559 -15.83 -19.51 -18.57
C ILE A 559 -14.67 -19.26 -19.52
N ASP A 560 -14.75 -18.20 -20.32
CA ASP A 560 -13.68 -17.76 -21.21
C ASP A 560 -12.92 -16.60 -20.55
N ILE A 561 -11.59 -16.70 -20.48
CA ILE A 561 -10.69 -15.65 -20.00
C ILE A 561 -9.58 -15.37 -21.02
N ASP A 562 -9.15 -14.11 -21.10
CA ASP A 562 -8.04 -13.69 -21.94
C ASP A 562 -6.89 -13.24 -21.04
N LEU A 563 -5.77 -13.97 -21.14
CA LEU A 563 -4.54 -13.65 -20.44
C LEU A 563 -3.84 -12.44 -21.09
N PRO A 564 -2.93 -11.77 -20.35
CA PRO A 564 -2.08 -10.72 -20.88
C PRO A 564 -1.34 -11.15 -22.14
N GLN A 565 -1.05 -10.21 -23.05
CA GLN A 565 -0.34 -10.53 -24.29
C GLN A 565 1.19 -10.55 -24.15
N ASN A 566 1.70 -10.19 -22.98
CA ASN A 566 3.13 -10.12 -22.66
C ASN A 566 3.57 -11.34 -21.84
N ALA A 567 3.12 -11.45 -20.60
CA ALA A 567 3.51 -12.50 -19.67
C ALA A 567 2.47 -12.69 -18.57
N ILE A 568 2.47 -13.87 -17.95
CA ILE A 568 1.87 -14.10 -16.64
C ILE A 568 2.94 -14.53 -15.65
N TYR A 569 2.73 -14.32 -14.36
CA TYR A 569 3.70 -14.65 -13.32
C TYR A 569 3.33 -15.92 -12.57
N LYS A 570 4.28 -16.47 -11.80
CA LYS A 570 4.13 -17.72 -11.04
C LYS A 570 2.86 -17.75 -10.19
N HIS A 571 2.53 -16.65 -9.51
CA HIS A 571 1.32 -16.59 -8.69
C HIS A 571 0.05 -16.79 -9.53
N ASN A 572 -0.05 -16.19 -10.73
CA ASN A 572 -1.18 -16.41 -11.63
C ASN A 572 -1.25 -17.87 -12.10
N LEU A 573 -0.09 -18.47 -12.42
CA LEU A 573 -0.01 -19.88 -12.83
C LEU A 573 -0.52 -20.80 -11.71
N MET A 574 -0.08 -20.60 -10.46
CA MET A 574 -0.54 -21.39 -9.33
C MET A 574 -2.03 -21.20 -9.07
N MET A 575 -2.55 -19.98 -9.18
CA MET A 575 -3.98 -19.71 -9.05
C MET A 575 -4.81 -20.42 -10.13
N LEU A 576 -4.37 -20.40 -11.39
CA LEU A 576 -5.00 -21.14 -12.50
C LEU A 576 -4.98 -22.66 -12.26
N ASP A 577 -3.87 -23.21 -11.78
CA ASP A 577 -3.75 -24.62 -11.43
C ASP A 577 -4.69 -25.02 -10.28
N ILE A 578 -4.79 -24.19 -9.23
CA ILE A 578 -5.73 -24.39 -8.13
C ILE A 578 -7.16 -24.48 -8.65
N ILE A 579 -7.57 -23.57 -9.54
CA ILE A 579 -8.90 -23.61 -10.15
C ILE A 579 -9.10 -24.91 -10.95
N ASN A 580 -8.13 -25.27 -11.79
CA ASN A 580 -8.20 -26.47 -12.63
C ASN A 580 -8.38 -27.75 -11.81
N ASN A 581 -7.63 -27.88 -10.71
CA ASN A 581 -7.67 -29.08 -9.86
C ASN A 581 -8.84 -29.09 -8.87
N ASN A 582 -9.33 -27.92 -8.46
CA ASN A 582 -10.44 -27.82 -7.51
C ASN A 582 -11.75 -28.38 -8.08
N LYS A 583 -12.01 -28.22 -9.39
CA LYS A 583 -13.22 -28.74 -10.08
C LYS A 583 -14.52 -28.45 -9.32
N TRP A 584 -14.66 -27.23 -8.81
CA TRP A 584 -15.84 -26.77 -8.06
C TRP A 584 -16.13 -27.54 -6.75
N LYS A 585 -15.18 -28.32 -6.21
CA LYS A 585 -15.36 -29.11 -4.97
C LYS A 585 -15.25 -28.27 -3.71
N ARG A 586 -14.29 -27.33 -3.68
CA ARG A 586 -14.13 -26.35 -2.59
C ARG A 586 -14.60 -24.98 -3.07
N PRO A 587 -15.31 -24.21 -2.23
CA PRO A 587 -15.61 -22.82 -2.52
C PRO A 587 -14.32 -22.00 -2.70
N ILE A 588 -14.26 -21.18 -3.75
CA ILE A 588 -13.15 -20.27 -4.04
C ILE A 588 -13.65 -18.84 -3.80
N TYR A 589 -12.92 -18.10 -2.98
CA TYR A 589 -13.22 -16.72 -2.64
C TYR A 589 -12.00 -15.82 -2.87
N PHE A 590 -12.26 -14.54 -3.08
CA PHE A 590 -11.27 -13.48 -3.16
C PHE A 590 -11.62 -12.40 -2.13
N SER A 591 -10.61 -11.87 -1.45
CA SER A 591 -10.75 -10.62 -0.71
C SER A 591 -11.01 -9.47 -1.68
N GLY A 592 -11.71 -8.44 -1.21
CA GLY A 592 -11.82 -7.18 -1.94
C GLY A 592 -10.58 -6.31 -1.73
N GLY A 593 -10.44 -5.25 -2.54
CA GLY A 593 -9.47 -4.18 -2.30
C GLY A 593 -8.46 -3.92 -3.41
N SER A 594 -8.40 -4.79 -4.42
CA SER A 594 -7.66 -4.51 -5.67
C SER A 594 -8.62 -4.31 -6.84
N ASN A 595 -8.20 -3.45 -7.77
CA ASN A 595 -8.83 -3.25 -9.08
C ASN A 595 -8.11 -4.01 -10.20
N ASP A 596 -7.04 -4.75 -9.91
CA ASP A 596 -6.26 -5.46 -10.92
C ASP A 596 -6.95 -6.78 -11.30
N ASP A 597 -7.04 -7.07 -12.60
CA ASP A 597 -7.75 -8.26 -13.08
C ASP A 597 -7.05 -9.56 -12.65
N GLU A 598 -5.71 -9.54 -12.53
CA GLU A 598 -4.90 -10.69 -12.16
C GLU A 598 -5.20 -11.22 -10.76
N ASN A 599 -5.56 -10.33 -9.82
CA ASN A 599 -5.93 -10.70 -8.44
C ASN A 599 -7.24 -11.48 -8.34
N TYR A 600 -8.05 -11.46 -9.41
CA TYR A 600 -9.27 -12.26 -9.57
C TYR A 600 -9.16 -13.24 -10.74
N ILE A 601 -7.93 -13.53 -11.21
CA ILE A 601 -7.63 -14.49 -12.28
C ILE A 601 -8.43 -14.17 -13.56
N TRP A 602 -8.62 -12.87 -13.84
CA TRP A 602 -9.40 -12.37 -14.98
C TRP A 602 -10.87 -12.84 -15.02
N MET A 603 -11.45 -13.20 -13.87
CA MET A 603 -12.83 -13.71 -13.74
C MET A 603 -13.79 -12.77 -12.99
N LYS A 604 -13.57 -11.45 -13.04
CA LYS A 604 -14.44 -10.47 -12.36
C LYS A 604 -15.92 -10.55 -12.77
N ASP A 605 -16.18 -10.97 -14.01
CA ASP A 605 -17.52 -11.23 -14.55
C ASP A 605 -18.25 -12.42 -13.88
N TYR A 606 -17.55 -13.23 -13.09
CA TYR A 606 -18.03 -14.50 -12.54
C TYR A 606 -17.98 -14.49 -11.01
N LEU A 607 -18.19 -13.32 -10.41
CA LEU A 607 -18.16 -13.14 -8.97
C LEU A 607 -19.57 -12.98 -8.38
N GLN A 608 -19.71 -13.40 -7.12
CA GLN A 608 -20.86 -13.13 -6.27
C GLN A 608 -20.36 -12.53 -4.95
N LEU A 609 -20.89 -11.37 -4.56
CA LEU A 609 -20.56 -10.76 -3.27
C LEU A 609 -21.24 -11.54 -2.14
N GLU A 610 -20.46 -12.03 -1.19
CA GLU A 610 -20.90 -12.69 0.04
C GLU A 610 -20.18 -12.05 1.24
N GLY A 611 -20.92 -11.31 2.07
CA GLY A 611 -20.39 -10.52 3.18
C GLY A 611 -19.22 -9.59 2.80
N MET A 612 -18.01 -9.96 3.21
CA MET A 612 -16.78 -9.20 2.96
C MET A 612 -15.95 -9.74 1.78
N VAL A 613 -16.37 -10.83 1.14
CA VAL A 613 -15.58 -11.56 0.13
C VAL A 613 -16.37 -11.74 -1.17
N TYR A 614 -15.64 -12.03 -2.25
CA TYR A 614 -16.21 -12.33 -3.56
C TYR A 614 -16.05 -13.83 -3.86
N LYS A 615 -17.15 -14.55 -3.99
CA LYS A 615 -17.17 -15.97 -4.37
C LYS A 615 -17.07 -16.13 -5.88
N LEU A 616 -16.21 -17.04 -6.35
CA LEU A 616 -16.19 -17.45 -7.75
C LEU A 616 -17.38 -18.36 -8.07
N VAL A 617 -18.18 -17.99 -9.06
CA VAL A 617 -19.36 -18.74 -9.49
C VAL A 617 -19.48 -18.73 -11.02
N PRO A 618 -19.92 -19.83 -11.67
CA PRO A 618 -20.08 -19.89 -13.13
C PRO A 618 -21.38 -19.22 -13.60
N VAL A 619 -21.66 -18.01 -13.12
CA VAL A 619 -22.79 -17.19 -13.52
C VAL A 619 -22.25 -15.85 -13.98
N LYS A 620 -22.49 -15.51 -15.25
CA LYS A 620 -21.94 -14.30 -15.85
C LYS A 620 -22.75 -13.06 -15.45
N THR A 621 -22.09 -12.11 -14.81
CA THR A 621 -22.57 -10.76 -14.51
C THR A 621 -21.58 -9.77 -15.11
N PRO A 622 -21.89 -9.16 -16.27
CA PRO A 622 -20.93 -8.30 -16.97
C PRO A 622 -20.42 -7.16 -16.09
N PHE A 623 -19.10 -7.06 -15.97
CA PHE A 623 -18.42 -5.94 -15.34
C PHE A 623 -18.30 -4.79 -16.34
N THR A 624 -19.02 -3.69 -16.13
CA THR A 624 -19.02 -2.52 -17.02
C THR A 624 -18.20 -1.35 -16.44
N SER A 625 -17.79 -0.41 -17.29
CA SER A 625 -17.09 0.81 -16.86
C SER A 625 -17.90 1.65 -15.88
N GLU A 626 -19.23 1.58 -15.95
CA GLU A 626 -20.17 2.24 -15.05
C GLU A 626 -20.24 1.54 -13.67
N ASN A 627 -20.02 0.22 -13.65
CA ASN A 627 -20.05 -0.62 -12.44
C ASN A 627 -18.65 -1.00 -11.93
N ARG A 628 -17.61 -0.20 -12.23
CA ARG A 628 -16.21 -0.51 -11.84
C ARG A 628 -16.01 -0.76 -10.35
N ILE A 629 -16.91 -0.23 -9.53
CA ILE A 629 -16.91 -0.37 -8.07
C ILE A 629 -17.64 -1.66 -7.65
N ASP A 630 -18.59 -2.16 -8.43
CA ASP A 630 -19.52 -3.21 -8.02
C ASP A 630 -19.28 -4.52 -8.79
N MET A 631 -18.23 -5.24 -8.37
CA MET A 631 -17.91 -6.57 -8.93
C MET A 631 -18.94 -7.62 -8.53
N GLY A 632 -19.35 -8.44 -9.49
CA GLY A 632 -20.25 -9.56 -9.27
C GLY A 632 -21.69 -9.18 -8.92
N TYR A 633 -22.58 -10.16 -8.78
CA TYR A 633 -23.95 -9.94 -8.32
C TYR A 633 -24.09 -10.17 -6.80
N VAL A 634 -25.22 -9.75 -6.23
CA VAL A 634 -25.57 -10.01 -4.82
C VAL A 634 -26.70 -11.03 -4.74
N ASP A 635 -26.49 -12.13 -4.01
CA ASP A 635 -27.58 -12.98 -3.52
C ASP A 635 -28.08 -12.37 -2.21
N SER A 636 -29.14 -11.56 -2.28
CA SER A 636 -29.63 -10.74 -1.17
C SER A 636 -29.96 -11.58 0.07
N LYS A 637 -30.51 -12.78 -0.11
CA LYS A 637 -30.90 -13.68 0.97
C LYS A 637 -29.67 -14.20 1.70
N LYS A 638 -28.72 -14.76 0.96
CA LYS A 638 -27.49 -15.32 1.56
C LYS A 638 -26.65 -14.21 2.19
N MET A 639 -26.48 -13.09 1.50
CA MET A 639 -25.76 -11.93 1.98
C MET A 639 -26.38 -11.38 3.27
N TYR A 640 -27.71 -11.24 3.33
CA TYR A 640 -28.42 -10.81 4.54
C TYR A 640 -28.16 -11.76 5.71
N ASP A 641 -28.28 -13.07 5.50
CA ASP A 641 -28.06 -14.07 6.55
C ASP A 641 -26.61 -14.05 7.10
N ILE A 642 -25.62 -13.76 6.24
CA ILE A 642 -24.22 -13.56 6.64
C ILE A 642 -24.09 -12.29 7.50
N VAL A 643 -24.57 -11.14 7.00
CA VAL A 643 -24.46 -9.84 7.69
C VAL A 643 -25.14 -9.85 9.06
N MET A 644 -26.27 -10.53 9.20
CA MET A 644 -26.96 -10.65 10.49
C MET A 644 -26.17 -11.44 11.54
N LYS A 645 -25.20 -12.27 11.13
CA LYS A 645 -24.38 -13.09 12.02
C LYS A 645 -23.04 -12.46 12.38
N TRP A 646 -22.63 -11.39 11.70
CA TRP A 646 -21.33 -10.76 11.94
C TRP A 646 -21.17 -10.33 13.39
N ASP A 647 -20.01 -10.68 13.95
CA ASP A 647 -19.51 -10.10 15.19
C ASP A 647 -18.93 -8.72 14.89
N TRP A 648 -19.65 -7.68 15.32
CA TRP A 648 -19.23 -6.28 15.17
C TRP A 648 -18.24 -5.84 16.26
N GLY A 649 -17.92 -6.73 17.22
CA GLY A 649 -17.17 -6.40 18.41
C GLY A 649 -17.77 -5.18 19.10
N ASN A 650 -16.96 -4.13 19.24
CA ASN A 650 -17.39 -2.83 19.75
C ASN A 650 -17.14 -1.68 18.76
N SER A 651 -17.20 -1.95 17.46
CA SER A 651 -17.01 -0.96 16.38
C SER A 651 -17.86 0.29 16.56
N GLY A 652 -19.12 0.13 16.98
CA GLY A 652 -20.05 1.24 17.22
C GLY A 652 -19.83 2.00 18.54
N SER A 653 -18.87 1.60 19.38
CA SER A 653 -18.63 2.27 20.66
C SER A 653 -18.03 3.66 20.44
N THR A 654 -18.57 4.67 21.11
CA THR A 654 -18.00 6.03 21.12
C THR A 654 -16.86 6.18 22.15
N SER A 655 -16.61 5.15 22.96
CA SER A 655 -15.58 5.17 24.01
C SER A 655 -14.20 4.75 23.54
N ILE A 656 -14.09 4.13 22.36
CA ILE A 656 -12.80 3.72 21.79
C ILE A 656 -12.19 4.84 20.94
N TYR A 657 -10.90 4.72 20.63
CA TYR A 657 -10.27 5.53 19.60
C TYR A 657 -10.36 4.83 18.25
N HIS A 658 -11.15 5.41 17.33
CA HIS A 658 -11.23 5.02 15.92
C HIS A 658 -10.03 5.57 15.15
N ASP A 659 -8.92 4.87 15.24
CA ASP A 659 -7.69 5.21 14.54
C ASP A 659 -7.87 5.20 13.00
N PRO A 660 -6.93 5.77 12.22
CA PRO A 660 -7.03 5.82 10.76
C PRO A 660 -7.36 4.48 10.09
N GLU A 661 -6.82 3.36 10.57
CA GLU A 661 -7.06 2.04 9.98
C GLU A 661 -8.46 1.52 10.28
N THR A 662 -8.93 1.70 11.52
CA THR A 662 -10.33 1.41 11.89
C THR A 662 -11.30 2.17 10.98
N ARG A 663 -11.03 3.46 10.73
CA ARG A 663 -11.85 4.32 9.87
C ARG A 663 -11.79 3.85 8.41
N ARG A 664 -10.59 3.62 7.88
CA ARG A 664 -10.36 3.19 6.49
C ARG A 664 -11.04 1.85 6.17
N ASN A 665 -10.97 0.90 7.09
CA ASN A 665 -11.58 -0.42 6.91
C ASN A 665 -13.12 -0.37 6.85
N SER A 666 -13.76 0.68 7.36
CA SER A 666 -15.22 0.87 7.24
C SER A 666 -15.69 1.06 5.80
N ILE A 667 -14.79 1.42 4.87
CA ILE A 667 -15.13 1.64 3.46
C ILE A 667 -15.70 0.37 2.85
N ASN A 668 -15.03 -0.77 3.05
CA ASN A 668 -15.47 -2.04 2.49
C ASN A 668 -16.80 -2.51 3.10
N TYR A 669 -16.97 -2.35 4.41
CA TYR A 669 -18.24 -2.65 5.07
C TYR A 669 -19.39 -1.83 4.52
N ARG A 670 -19.27 -0.50 4.50
CA ARG A 670 -20.33 0.40 4.03
C ARG A 670 -20.66 0.15 2.58
N LYS A 671 -19.66 -0.03 1.72
CA LYS A 671 -19.85 -0.38 0.31
C LYS A 671 -20.66 -1.68 0.15
N ASN A 672 -20.24 -2.76 0.81
CA ASN A 672 -20.91 -4.05 0.67
C ASN A 672 -22.33 -4.04 1.25
N LEU A 673 -22.55 -3.33 2.36
CA LEU A 673 -23.87 -3.13 2.95
C LEU A 673 -24.78 -2.27 2.07
N ALA A 674 -24.25 -1.23 1.44
CA ALA A 674 -25.00 -0.39 0.50
C ALA A 674 -25.51 -1.21 -0.68
N ARG A 675 -24.66 -2.06 -1.27
CA ARG A 675 -25.07 -2.99 -2.35
C ARG A 675 -26.15 -3.98 -1.90
N LEU A 676 -26.08 -4.47 -0.66
CA LEU A 676 -27.13 -5.31 -0.09
C LEU A 676 -28.46 -4.54 0.08
N VAL A 677 -28.40 -3.30 0.58
CA VAL A 677 -29.58 -2.43 0.72
C VAL A 677 -30.24 -2.22 -0.63
N GLU A 678 -29.47 -1.89 -1.66
CA GLU A 678 -29.96 -1.70 -3.02
C GLU A 678 -30.62 -2.97 -3.58
N ALA A 679 -29.96 -4.13 -3.45
CA ALA A 679 -30.51 -5.40 -3.89
C ALA A 679 -31.86 -5.71 -3.21
N LEU A 680 -31.95 -5.53 -1.89
CA LEU A 680 -33.18 -5.74 -1.13
C LEU A 680 -34.30 -4.76 -1.53
N ILE A 681 -33.97 -3.50 -1.81
CA ILE A 681 -34.95 -2.51 -2.29
C ILE A 681 -35.47 -2.89 -3.67
N ASN A 682 -34.59 -3.29 -4.59
CA ASN A 682 -34.95 -3.71 -5.94
C ASN A 682 -35.85 -4.96 -5.94
N GLU A 683 -35.67 -5.85 -4.95
CA GLU A 683 -36.54 -7.01 -4.71
C GLU A 683 -37.84 -6.68 -3.94
N GLY A 684 -37.99 -5.45 -3.45
CA GLY A 684 -39.16 -4.98 -2.70
C GLY A 684 -39.13 -5.29 -1.19
N ASP A 685 -38.06 -5.88 -0.65
CA ASP A 685 -37.91 -6.19 0.78
C ASP A 685 -37.38 -4.98 1.58
N LYS A 686 -38.23 -3.96 1.68
CA LYS A 686 -37.92 -2.70 2.38
C LYS A 686 -37.61 -2.89 3.87
N ALA A 687 -38.22 -3.90 4.50
CA ALA A 687 -38.03 -4.17 5.92
C ALA A 687 -36.61 -4.66 6.21
N LYS A 688 -36.10 -5.61 5.41
CA LYS A 688 -34.71 -6.05 5.53
C LYS A 688 -33.74 -4.95 5.14
N ALA A 689 -34.00 -4.20 4.08
CA ALA A 689 -33.17 -3.08 3.67
C ALA A 689 -32.99 -2.06 4.81
N ARG A 690 -34.09 -1.66 5.48
CA ARG A 690 -34.06 -0.76 6.64
C ARG A 690 -33.18 -1.30 7.76
N LYS A 691 -33.31 -2.59 8.08
CA LYS A 691 -32.50 -3.23 9.13
C LYS A 691 -31.01 -3.25 8.81
N VAL A 692 -30.63 -3.39 7.54
CA VAL A 692 -29.22 -3.31 7.11
C VAL A 692 -28.68 -1.88 7.27
N ILE A 693 -29.48 -0.87 6.94
CA ILE A 693 -29.14 0.55 7.19
C ILE A 693 -28.90 0.79 8.69
N ASP A 694 -29.77 0.27 9.55
CA ASP A 694 -29.65 0.41 11.00
C ASP A 694 -28.35 -0.21 11.53
N ILE A 695 -27.97 -1.38 11.01
CA ILE A 695 -26.69 -2.04 11.35
C ILE A 695 -25.51 -1.19 10.94
N ALA A 696 -25.52 -0.62 9.73
CA ALA A 696 -24.44 0.24 9.25
C ALA A 696 -24.28 1.48 10.14
N MET A 697 -25.38 2.17 10.44
CA MET A 697 -25.35 3.42 11.22
C MET A 697 -25.03 3.18 12.70
N LYS A 698 -25.48 2.04 13.27
CA LYS A 698 -25.18 1.67 14.66
C LYS A 698 -23.71 1.31 14.85
N ASN A 699 -23.14 0.50 13.95
CA ASN A 699 -21.79 -0.05 14.13
C ASN A 699 -20.69 0.80 13.50
N MET A 700 -21.04 1.73 12.61
CA MET A 700 -20.12 2.71 12.04
C MET A 700 -20.72 4.13 12.08
N PRO A 701 -20.89 4.73 13.28
CA PRO A 701 -21.49 6.05 13.43
C PRO A 701 -20.74 7.12 12.62
N VAL A 702 -21.50 8.01 11.98
CA VAL A 702 -20.98 8.99 11.01
C VAL A 702 -19.86 9.84 11.59
N ASP A 703 -20.02 10.34 12.82
CA ASP A 703 -19.09 11.28 13.44
C ASP A 703 -17.70 10.71 13.77
N TYR A 704 -17.52 9.39 13.75
CA TYR A 704 -16.28 8.74 14.18
C TYR A 704 -15.52 8.06 13.03
N PHE A 705 -16.23 7.68 11.96
CA PHE A 705 -15.66 6.87 10.88
C PHE A 705 -15.21 7.67 9.66
N GLY A 706 -15.63 8.95 9.53
CA GLY A 706 -15.29 9.76 8.36
C GLY A 706 -15.80 9.16 7.05
N TYR A 707 -15.07 9.40 5.96
CA TYR A 707 -15.38 8.92 4.59
C TYR A 707 -16.86 9.15 4.25
N TYR A 708 -17.33 10.39 4.31
CA TYR A 708 -18.76 10.72 4.23
C TYR A 708 -19.44 10.34 2.91
N PHE A 709 -18.68 10.30 1.80
CA PHE A 709 -19.21 9.98 0.47
C PHE A 709 -19.81 8.56 0.37
N ILE A 710 -19.30 7.60 1.14
CA ILE A 710 -19.84 6.22 1.20
C ILE A 710 -21.00 6.07 2.19
N VAL A 711 -21.46 7.17 2.79
CA VAL A 711 -22.65 7.19 3.66
C VAL A 711 -23.91 7.56 2.88
N GLU A 712 -23.76 8.24 1.74
CA GLU A 712 -24.87 8.68 0.88
C GLU A 712 -25.86 7.56 0.51
N PRO A 713 -25.45 6.34 0.10
CA PRO A 713 -26.41 5.30 -0.28
C PRO A 713 -27.37 4.91 0.85
N PHE A 714 -26.97 5.08 2.11
CA PHE A 714 -27.85 4.82 3.25
C PHE A 714 -28.90 5.92 3.43
N ALA A 715 -28.60 7.17 3.06
CA ALA A 715 -29.58 8.25 3.06
C ALA A 715 -30.65 8.05 1.97
N ASP A 716 -30.24 7.68 0.77
CA ASP A 716 -31.14 7.27 -0.30
C ASP A 716 -31.97 6.04 0.10
N GLY A 717 -31.33 5.03 0.70
CA GLY A 717 -31.99 3.86 1.26
C GLY A 717 -33.06 4.20 2.30
N CYS A 718 -32.83 5.20 3.17
CA CYS A 718 -33.85 5.68 4.12
C CYS A 718 -35.10 6.22 3.40
N TYR A 719 -34.95 7.01 2.32
CA TYR A 719 -36.09 7.46 1.53
C TYR A 719 -36.83 6.28 0.89
N LYS A 720 -36.10 5.38 0.22
CA LYS A 720 -36.68 4.23 -0.51
C LYS A 720 -37.39 3.23 0.41
N THR A 721 -36.95 3.13 1.66
CA THR A 721 -37.60 2.32 2.71
C THR A 721 -38.78 3.02 3.40
N GLY A 722 -39.02 4.32 3.13
CA GLY A 722 -40.15 5.09 3.63
C GLY A 722 -39.87 5.94 4.86
N ASP A 723 -38.62 6.02 5.32
CA ASP A 723 -38.20 6.80 6.49
C ASP A 723 -37.59 8.15 6.07
N LYS A 724 -38.49 9.03 5.64
CA LYS A 724 -38.14 10.40 5.20
C LYS A 724 -37.46 11.22 6.30
N ALA A 725 -37.84 11.02 7.57
CA ALA A 725 -37.31 11.80 8.68
C ALA A 725 -35.84 11.45 8.95
N GLU A 726 -35.50 10.16 8.99
CA GLU A 726 -34.11 9.75 9.20
C GLU A 726 -33.23 10.09 7.97
N ALA A 727 -33.78 10.02 6.75
CA ALA A 727 -33.08 10.47 5.54
C ALA A 727 -32.68 11.95 5.64
N ARG A 728 -33.63 12.84 5.97
CA ARG A 728 -33.37 14.28 6.14
C ARG A 728 -32.33 14.54 7.24
N LYS A 729 -32.41 13.82 8.35
CA LYS A 729 -31.46 13.95 9.47
C LYS A 729 -30.04 13.56 9.05
N LEU A 730 -29.87 12.40 8.41
CA LEU A 730 -28.57 11.93 7.94
C LEU A 730 -27.96 12.90 6.93
N ILE A 731 -28.76 13.34 5.94
CA ILE A 731 -28.31 14.31 4.94
C ILE A 731 -27.90 15.63 5.60
N THR A 732 -28.69 16.14 6.57
CA THR A 732 -28.33 17.37 7.29
C THR A 732 -26.97 17.25 7.98
N THR A 733 -26.69 16.11 8.61
CA THR A 733 -25.39 15.82 9.22
C THR A 733 -24.26 15.85 8.18
N LEU A 734 -24.43 15.16 7.05
CA LEU A 734 -23.42 15.09 5.99
C LEU A 734 -23.18 16.46 5.33
N MET A 735 -24.25 17.20 5.03
CA MET A 735 -24.16 18.59 4.55
C MET A 735 -23.37 19.46 5.52
N GLY A 736 -23.58 19.30 6.82
CA GLY A 736 -22.81 20.01 7.86
C GLY A 736 -21.31 19.77 7.74
N LYS A 737 -20.89 18.51 7.53
CA LYS A 737 -19.47 18.14 7.36
C LYS A 737 -18.86 18.81 6.12
N TYR A 738 -19.54 18.75 4.97
CA TYR A 738 -19.05 19.38 3.74
C TYR A 738 -19.02 20.92 3.84
N LYS A 739 -20.01 21.53 4.49
CA LYS A 739 -20.02 22.99 4.73
C LYS A 739 -18.80 23.43 5.55
N GLU A 740 -18.45 22.69 6.60
CA GLU A 740 -17.27 22.98 7.41
C GLU A 740 -15.97 22.86 6.60
N ASN A 741 -15.83 21.77 5.83
CA ASN A 741 -14.64 21.57 4.99
C ASN A 741 -14.50 22.71 3.96
N LEU A 742 -15.57 23.05 3.25
CA LEU A 742 -15.56 24.13 2.26
C LEU A 742 -15.30 25.51 2.90
N ALA A 743 -15.82 25.76 4.10
CA ALA A 743 -15.50 26.99 4.85
C ALA A 743 -14.01 27.05 5.24
N TYR A 744 -13.44 25.92 5.68
CA TYR A 744 -12.02 25.82 6.00
C TYR A 744 -11.15 26.03 4.76
N TYR A 745 -11.45 25.35 3.65
CA TYR A 745 -10.73 25.52 2.39
C TYR A 745 -10.75 26.97 1.91
N LYS A 746 -11.90 27.66 2.04
CA LYS A 746 -12.01 29.07 1.70
C LYS A 746 -11.10 29.98 2.54
N SER A 747 -10.78 29.59 3.77
CA SER A 747 -9.88 30.35 4.64
C SER A 747 -8.41 30.24 4.24
N LEU A 748 -8.04 29.23 3.45
CA LEU A 748 -6.68 29.05 2.95
C LEU A 748 -6.32 30.10 1.88
N PRO A 749 -5.02 30.46 1.74
CA PRO A 749 -4.55 31.30 0.65
C PRO A 749 -4.91 30.75 -0.73
N ALA A 750 -5.11 31.62 -1.71
CA ALA A 750 -5.51 31.23 -3.07
C ALA A 750 -4.49 30.30 -3.77
N SER A 751 -3.21 30.36 -3.40
CA SER A 751 -2.18 29.41 -3.85
C SER A 751 -2.49 27.99 -3.38
N GLY A 752 -2.85 27.83 -2.11
CA GLY A 752 -3.18 26.54 -1.50
C GLY A 752 -4.42 25.87 -2.10
N HIS A 753 -5.36 26.63 -2.69
CA HIS A 753 -6.51 26.03 -3.39
C HIS A 753 -6.13 25.16 -4.59
N SER A 754 -4.96 25.40 -5.19
CA SER A 754 -4.48 24.57 -6.31
C SER A 754 -3.91 23.25 -5.80
N GLU A 755 -3.30 23.26 -4.61
CA GLU A 755 -2.72 22.08 -3.96
C GLU A 755 -3.82 21.13 -3.47
N ILE A 756 -4.93 21.67 -2.96
CA ILE A 756 -6.09 20.89 -2.48
C ILE A 756 -7.28 20.87 -3.47
N TYR A 757 -6.99 20.92 -4.77
CA TYR A 757 -8.00 20.95 -5.82
C TYR A 757 -8.97 19.76 -5.73
N TYR A 758 -8.41 18.56 -5.58
CA TYR A 758 -9.17 17.31 -5.58
C TYR A 758 -10.13 17.23 -4.38
N GLU A 759 -9.68 17.67 -3.20
CA GLU A 759 -10.48 17.69 -1.97
C GLU A 759 -11.64 18.66 -2.09
N ILE A 760 -11.40 19.87 -2.61
CA ILE A 760 -12.46 20.87 -2.79
C ILE A 760 -13.50 20.34 -3.78
N VAL A 761 -13.06 19.82 -4.94
CA VAL A 761 -13.98 19.30 -5.95
C VAL A 761 -14.76 18.10 -5.42
N ARG A 762 -14.10 17.15 -4.75
CA ARG A 762 -14.76 15.98 -4.16
C ARG A 762 -15.84 16.40 -3.16
N ASP A 763 -15.54 17.35 -2.28
CA ASP A 763 -16.50 17.79 -1.25
C ASP A 763 -17.66 18.60 -1.85
N ILE A 764 -17.42 19.39 -2.92
CA ILE A 764 -18.50 20.04 -3.70
C ILE A 764 -19.40 18.98 -4.34
N GLU A 765 -18.84 18.02 -5.08
CA GLU A 765 -19.63 17.00 -5.79
C GLU A 765 -20.34 16.05 -4.81
N SER A 766 -19.71 15.70 -3.69
CA SER A 766 -20.37 14.89 -2.66
C SER A 766 -21.53 15.63 -2.00
N TYR A 767 -21.37 16.94 -1.74
CA TYR A 767 -22.48 17.76 -1.25
C TYR A 767 -23.59 17.88 -2.31
N ARG A 768 -23.24 18.07 -3.58
CA ARG A 768 -24.21 18.08 -4.69
C ARG A 768 -24.99 16.77 -4.79
N SER A 769 -24.32 15.64 -4.63
CA SER A 769 -24.95 14.31 -4.65
C SER A 769 -26.05 14.18 -3.59
N LEU A 770 -25.85 14.73 -2.39
CA LEU A 770 -26.90 14.77 -1.35
C LEU A 770 -28.16 15.53 -1.80
N LEU A 771 -28.01 16.60 -2.59
CA LEU A 771 -29.15 17.32 -3.16
C LEU A 771 -29.87 16.48 -4.22
N LEU A 772 -29.11 15.79 -5.07
CA LEU A 772 -29.68 14.88 -6.07
C LEU A 772 -30.47 13.75 -5.41
N VAL A 773 -29.96 13.16 -4.32
CA VAL A 773 -30.71 12.17 -3.53
C VAL A 773 -32.07 12.70 -3.07
N MET A 774 -32.15 13.95 -2.59
CA MET A 774 -33.43 14.56 -2.21
C MET A 774 -34.37 14.68 -3.41
N LYS A 775 -33.85 15.16 -4.54
CA LYS A 775 -34.59 15.42 -5.78
C LYS A 775 -35.13 14.13 -6.40
N ASP A 776 -34.28 13.12 -6.51
CA ASP A 776 -34.60 11.81 -7.10
C ASP A 776 -35.65 11.06 -6.28
N ASN A 777 -35.68 11.29 -4.97
CA ASN A 777 -36.72 10.76 -4.06
C ASN A 777 -37.95 11.68 -3.93
N GLY A 778 -38.03 12.77 -4.70
CA GLY A 778 -39.18 13.68 -4.74
C GLY A 778 -39.33 14.61 -3.53
N ASP A 779 -38.29 14.74 -2.69
CA ASP A 779 -38.30 15.65 -1.53
C ASP A 779 -37.94 17.09 -1.90
N MET A 780 -38.75 17.68 -2.78
CA MET A 780 -38.49 19.00 -3.36
C MET A 780 -38.48 20.14 -2.33
N GLU A 781 -39.24 20.01 -1.24
CA GLU A 781 -39.22 20.98 -0.15
C GLU A 781 -37.83 21.09 0.47
N PHE A 782 -37.23 19.94 0.82
CA PHE A 782 -35.92 19.92 1.44
C PHE A 782 -34.82 20.30 0.44
N TYR A 783 -34.90 19.79 -0.80
CA TYR A 783 -34.01 20.20 -1.90
C TYR A 783 -33.97 21.71 -2.09
N ASN A 784 -35.14 22.36 -2.22
CA ASN A 784 -35.21 23.80 -2.46
C ASN A 784 -34.64 24.60 -1.28
N SER A 785 -34.81 24.11 -0.04
CA SER A 785 -34.22 24.75 1.15
C SER A 785 -32.68 24.63 1.18
N ALA A 786 -32.13 23.49 0.74
CA ALA A 786 -30.70 23.21 0.75
C ALA A 786 -29.94 23.81 -0.45
N LYS A 787 -30.61 23.93 -1.59
CA LYS A 787 -30.04 24.42 -2.86
C LYS A 787 -29.39 25.80 -2.76
N SER A 788 -30.04 26.76 -2.09
CA SER A 788 -29.49 28.10 -1.91
C SER A 788 -28.16 28.08 -1.15
N ASP A 789 -28.08 27.24 -0.13
CA ASP A 789 -26.85 27.07 0.67
C ASP A 789 -25.75 26.42 -0.16
N PHE A 790 -26.04 25.31 -0.86
CA PHE A 790 -25.08 24.66 -1.75
C PHE A 790 -24.49 25.64 -2.78
N ASN A 791 -25.35 26.38 -3.48
CA ASN A 791 -24.93 27.35 -4.49
C ASN A 791 -24.02 28.45 -3.90
N LYS A 792 -24.28 28.87 -2.64
CA LYS A 792 -23.41 29.82 -1.94
C LYS A 792 -22.01 29.25 -1.67
N TYR A 793 -21.91 27.99 -1.23
CA TYR A 793 -20.62 27.34 -0.98
C TYR A 793 -19.87 27.05 -2.29
N ASN A 794 -20.57 26.56 -3.32
CA ASN A 794 -19.99 26.34 -4.65
C ASN A 794 -19.42 27.67 -5.22
N ALA A 795 -20.17 28.77 -5.08
CA ALA A 795 -19.74 30.10 -5.53
C ALA A 795 -18.50 30.66 -4.80
N MET A 796 -18.05 30.05 -3.69
CA MET A 796 -16.79 30.41 -3.05
C MET A 796 -15.57 30.00 -3.89
N PHE A 797 -15.74 29.06 -4.83
CA PHE A 797 -14.69 28.46 -5.65
C PHE A 797 -14.96 28.56 -7.17
N PRO A 798 -15.19 29.77 -7.72
CA PRO A 798 -15.60 29.94 -9.12
C PRO A 798 -14.57 29.42 -10.13
N ARG A 799 -13.30 29.31 -9.72
CA ARG A 799 -12.19 28.80 -10.54
C ARG A 799 -12.40 27.35 -10.99
N PHE A 800 -13.11 26.53 -10.22
CA PHE A 800 -13.29 25.11 -10.51
C PHE A 800 -14.48 24.81 -11.44
N LYS A 801 -15.27 25.83 -11.79
CA LYS A 801 -16.36 25.75 -12.78
C LYS A 801 -17.32 24.57 -12.51
N ARG A 802 -17.65 24.33 -11.25
CA ARG A 802 -18.67 23.35 -10.86
C ARG A 802 -20.05 23.98 -11.02
N GLU A 803 -20.99 23.22 -11.53
CA GLU A 803 -22.34 23.71 -11.79
C GLU A 803 -23.12 23.95 -10.49
N SER A 804 -23.96 24.97 -10.51
CA SER A 804 -24.94 25.22 -9.45
C SER A 804 -26.18 24.35 -9.66
N GLU A 805 -26.88 24.05 -8.56
CA GLU A 805 -28.17 23.36 -8.59
C GLU A 805 -29.35 24.29 -8.79
#